data_AF-W0IA33-F1
#
_entry.id   AF-W0IA33-F1
#
_cell.length_a   1.000
_cell.length_b   1.000
_cell.length_c   1.000
_cell.angle_alpha   90.00
_cell.angle_beta   90.00
_cell.angle_gamma   90.00
#
_symmetry.space_group_name_H-M   'P 1'
#
loop_
_entity.id
_entity.type
_entity.pdbx_description
1 polymer ?
#
loop_
_entity_poly.entity_id
_entity_poly.type
_entity_poly.pdbx_seq_one_letter_code
_entity_poly.pdbx_strand_id
1 'polypeptide(L)'
;MRHVISLVLIVLMITPHVGVSAKPLLDGSVEFLVKTENLANTTKDISLALMALVAAHEKVDDDLTNNITRLVDLLISRQNYDGGWGYFAGSTSDVVDTSYAVIALNKALALYKKGTSKYLEISRSVDSGVEFILNAYSGKGWGYVRGTAPEFYPTVMAVWALGERGFKANHPYIKNALIYLENTKSYEMGEYRALALKILAFRSVGYQVNRELIEKVKMILNSENLTVSDRAFLTYVLVTYEGINFDTVRALLILESIKQGENMFYWTDKPSIFAPTHIFEASSYATLSYALVSDKLSEEMENPFRTSCSALKELQNPDGGWGYRDGFPSSEKATYYALKALKLCYFRDPSIERGLEWVKSKYEKDKLIMKESHEIYSPYVYTLLTLLEFNILNETEKAENIELIKSVKMDTGKWGNFLGPQPYDTALAIKSLLALGVSPDDADIQKAKEWLLSLSKTGWGTYVGKGFYSHMLPPEVSVTLEVLEALAPVSTKEELESHLEWLIEQRSEEGGWANIKEHYLFGILQYKEKPTVELTIRTVELLAKFGYDYRQEILNWLMGKEHDSLWGNTIVDSALAIMFLSQCKPISRINLYDVIRLIPEQKFYLVYTDDRNLTAQQVKASINKLFETNITVEKFQEFENASYIVLADFEDFNIGDYNPYVKLKVKNETIYINGKEYETKNTVVLIPGKIDTGYVLFVFYNKGLDDVVIKLFDSGLVKYLKGNALVVIYEDKNQNGVVDLDELTVEFLR
;
A
#
# COMPACT_ATOMS: atom_id res chain seq x y z
N MET A 1 -36.08 21.78 28.51
CA MET A 1 -35.48 23.02 27.93
C MET A 1 -34.11 22.80 27.30
N ARG A 2 -33.12 22.16 27.96
CA ARG A 2 -31.78 21.92 27.36
C ARG A 2 -31.79 21.12 26.05
N HIS A 3 -32.59 20.05 25.92
CA HIS A 3 -32.67 19.25 24.69
C HIS A 3 -33.17 20.03 23.46
N VAL A 4 -34.10 20.97 23.66
CA VAL A 4 -34.60 21.85 22.58
C VAL A 4 -33.54 22.86 22.16
N ILE A 5 -32.76 23.38 23.13
CA ILE A 5 -31.65 24.31 22.87
C ILE A 5 -30.49 23.60 22.14
N SER A 6 -30.16 22.36 22.51
CA SER A 6 -29.15 21.54 21.82
C SER A 6 -29.55 21.25 20.37
N LEU A 7 -30.84 20.98 20.11
CA LEU A 7 -31.33 20.73 18.75
C LEU A 7 -31.32 22.00 17.89
N VAL A 8 -31.68 23.15 18.48
CA VAL A 8 -31.58 24.47 17.82
C VAL A 8 -30.12 24.87 17.57
N LEU A 9 -29.18 24.54 18.47
CA LEU A 9 -27.74 24.75 18.27
C LEU A 9 -27.14 23.85 17.18
N ILE A 10 -27.57 22.58 17.10
CA ILE A 10 -27.19 21.68 16.01
C ILE A 10 -27.69 22.25 14.68
N VAL A 11 -28.94 22.70 14.60
CA VAL A 11 -29.51 23.33 13.39
C VAL A 11 -28.80 24.65 13.03
N LEU A 12 -28.34 25.45 14.01
CA LEU A 12 -27.63 26.71 13.80
C LEU A 12 -26.14 26.55 13.43
N MET A 13 -25.48 25.46 13.83
CA MET A 13 -24.10 25.13 13.44
C MET A 13 -23.99 24.54 12.03
N ILE A 14 -25.12 24.20 11.39
CA ILE A 14 -25.20 23.73 10.01
C ILE A 14 -25.43 24.94 9.09
N THR A 15 -24.46 25.86 9.02
CA THR A 15 -24.44 26.85 7.94
C THR A 15 -23.59 26.32 6.78
N PRO A 16 -24.12 26.26 5.55
CA PRO A 16 -23.36 25.76 4.41
C PRO A 16 -22.20 26.71 4.13
N HIS A 17 -20.97 26.20 4.16
CA HIS A 17 -19.86 26.88 3.52
C HIS A 17 -19.97 26.58 2.02
N VAL A 18 -20.18 27.65 1.25
CA VAL A 18 -20.27 27.61 -0.20
C VAL A 18 -18.92 27.15 -0.74
N GLY A 19 -18.93 25.96 -1.33
CA GLY A 19 -17.82 25.40 -2.09
C GLY A 19 -17.47 23.98 -1.67
N VAL A 20 -17.05 23.22 -2.66
CA VAL A 20 -16.36 21.92 -2.59
C VAL A 20 -17.26 20.70 -2.84
N SER A 21 -16.66 19.76 -3.58
CA SER A 21 -17.14 18.48 -4.12
C SER A 21 -17.95 17.62 -3.15
N ALA A 22 -18.71 16.66 -3.70
CA ALA A 22 -19.42 15.66 -2.92
C ALA A 22 -18.46 14.88 -2.02
N LYS A 23 -18.67 14.92 -0.70
CA LYS A 23 -17.82 14.29 0.31
C LYS A 23 -18.13 12.79 0.44
N PRO A 24 -17.13 11.91 0.62
CA PRO A 24 -17.35 10.51 0.91
C PRO A 24 -18.22 10.30 2.16
N LEU A 25 -19.05 9.26 2.11
CA LEU A 25 -20.10 9.02 3.12
C LEU A 25 -19.52 8.79 4.52
N LEU A 26 -18.44 8.02 4.65
CA LEU A 26 -17.82 7.76 5.94
C LEU A 26 -17.26 9.06 6.55
N ASP A 27 -16.52 9.83 5.76
CA ASP A 27 -15.92 11.11 6.16
C ASP A 27 -16.96 12.14 6.60
N GLY A 28 -18.09 12.25 5.90
CA GLY A 28 -19.19 13.13 6.31
C GLY A 28 -19.87 12.68 7.60
N SER A 29 -19.95 11.37 7.84
CA SER A 29 -20.53 10.82 9.08
C SER A 29 -19.60 10.98 10.30
N VAL A 30 -18.30 10.83 10.09
CA VAL A 30 -17.26 11.04 11.12
C VAL A 30 -17.20 12.52 11.51
N GLU A 31 -17.27 13.42 10.53
CA GLU A 31 -17.26 14.86 10.79
C GLU A 31 -18.42 15.29 11.71
N PHE A 32 -19.61 14.73 11.53
CA PHE A 32 -20.73 14.96 12.43
C PHE A 32 -20.39 14.56 13.88
N LEU A 33 -19.86 13.36 14.08
CA LEU A 33 -19.52 12.85 15.42
C LEU A 33 -18.41 13.68 16.08
N VAL A 34 -17.39 14.07 15.32
CA VAL A 34 -16.28 14.91 15.79
C VAL A 34 -16.77 16.31 16.20
N LYS A 35 -17.54 16.98 15.33
CA LYS A 35 -18.00 18.36 15.59
C LYS A 35 -19.07 18.43 16.69
N THR A 36 -19.83 17.36 16.89
CA THR A 36 -20.90 17.30 17.89
C THR A 36 -20.57 16.49 19.13
N GLU A 37 -19.31 16.07 19.30
CA GLU A 37 -18.85 15.22 20.42
C GLU A 37 -19.26 15.78 21.80
N ASN A 38 -19.22 17.10 21.97
CA ASN A 38 -19.55 17.78 23.23
C ASN A 38 -21.06 17.80 23.55
N LEU A 39 -21.90 17.41 22.60
CA LEU A 39 -23.35 17.33 22.76
C LEU A 39 -23.79 15.91 23.18
N ALA A 40 -22.94 14.90 23.05
CA ALA A 40 -23.16 13.57 23.60
C ALA A 40 -23.07 13.62 25.14
N ASN A 41 -24.18 13.34 25.81
CA ASN A 41 -24.27 13.55 27.26
C ASN A 41 -24.41 12.27 28.08
N THR A 42 -24.97 11.21 27.50
CA THR A 42 -25.13 9.91 28.17
C THR A 42 -23.88 9.05 28.00
N THR A 43 -23.63 8.15 28.94
CA THR A 43 -22.50 7.19 28.84
C THR A 43 -22.61 6.35 27.57
N LYS A 44 -23.83 5.88 27.25
CA LYS A 44 -24.13 5.20 25.99
C LYS A 44 -23.75 6.02 24.74
N ASP A 45 -24.16 7.29 24.64
CA ASP A 45 -23.90 8.10 23.45
C ASP A 45 -22.40 8.33 23.24
N ILE A 46 -21.67 8.64 24.32
CA ILE A 46 -20.21 8.82 24.29
C ILE A 46 -19.53 7.51 23.87
N SER A 47 -19.99 6.38 24.40
CA SER A 47 -19.45 5.05 24.07
C SER A 47 -19.68 4.69 22.60
N LEU A 48 -20.88 4.95 22.07
CA LEU A 48 -21.21 4.69 20.66
C LEU A 48 -20.40 5.58 19.71
N ALA A 49 -20.26 6.88 20.03
CA ALA A 49 -19.40 7.77 19.26
C ALA A 49 -17.94 7.30 19.27
N LEU A 50 -17.41 6.91 20.44
CA LEU A 50 -16.05 6.37 20.55
C LEU A 50 -15.88 5.10 19.71
N MET A 51 -16.83 4.16 19.77
CA MET A 51 -16.79 2.94 18.95
C MET A 51 -16.76 3.26 17.45
N ALA A 52 -17.58 4.22 17.00
CA ALA A 52 -17.65 4.63 15.61
C ALA A 52 -16.34 5.30 15.14
N LEU A 53 -15.78 6.22 15.92
CA LEU A 53 -14.51 6.88 15.59
C LEU A 53 -13.34 5.89 15.57
N VAL A 54 -13.27 4.97 16.53
CA VAL A 54 -12.26 3.90 16.54
C VAL A 54 -12.37 3.02 15.30
N ALA A 55 -13.59 2.67 14.88
CA ALA A 55 -13.79 1.84 13.69
C ALA A 55 -13.42 2.55 12.37
N ALA A 56 -13.54 3.88 12.35
CA ALA A 56 -13.23 4.73 11.20
C ALA A 56 -11.76 5.22 11.16
N HIS A 57 -11.00 5.02 12.24
CA HIS A 57 -9.60 5.40 12.31
C HIS A 57 -8.79 4.74 11.17
N GLU A 58 -7.95 5.53 10.49
CA GLU A 58 -7.20 5.17 9.28
C GLU A 58 -8.03 4.87 8.02
N LYS A 59 -9.34 5.14 8.02
CA LYS A 59 -10.26 4.92 6.86
C LYS A 59 -10.86 6.19 6.28
N VAL A 60 -10.47 7.33 6.86
CA VAL A 60 -10.87 8.70 6.50
C VAL A 60 -9.61 9.56 6.46
N ASP A 61 -9.64 10.69 5.77
CA ASP A 61 -8.46 11.56 5.67
C ASP A 61 -8.08 12.24 6.99
N ASP A 62 -9.08 12.53 7.82
CA ASP A 62 -8.87 13.23 9.08
C ASP A 62 -8.20 12.33 10.13
N ASP A 63 -7.14 12.82 10.77
CA ASP A 63 -6.53 12.14 11.92
C ASP A 63 -7.44 12.19 13.15
N LEU A 64 -8.06 11.05 13.48
CA LEU A 64 -8.99 10.91 14.59
C LEU A 64 -8.33 10.69 15.96
N THR A 65 -6.99 10.60 16.04
CA THR A 65 -6.26 10.20 17.26
C THR A 65 -6.61 11.08 18.47
N ASN A 66 -6.67 12.40 18.26
CA ASN A 66 -6.98 13.36 19.32
C ASN A 66 -8.45 13.25 19.79
N ASN A 67 -9.38 13.10 18.85
CA ASN A 67 -10.81 12.95 19.16
C ASN A 67 -11.10 11.66 19.93
N ILE A 68 -10.52 10.55 19.49
CA ILE A 68 -10.60 9.26 20.17
C ILE A 68 -10.05 9.38 21.59
N THR A 69 -8.86 9.97 21.75
CA THR A 69 -8.22 10.15 23.06
C THR A 69 -9.07 11.00 24.00
N ARG A 70 -9.69 12.07 23.49
CA ARG A 70 -10.60 12.92 24.27
C ARG A 70 -11.83 12.16 24.78
N LEU A 71 -12.47 11.34 23.93
CA LEU A 71 -13.63 10.53 24.35
C LEU A 71 -13.25 9.42 25.34
N VAL A 72 -12.06 8.83 25.16
CA VAL A 72 -11.47 7.88 26.11
C VAL A 72 -11.28 8.55 27.48
N ASP A 73 -10.66 9.72 27.53
CA ASP A 73 -10.45 10.50 28.75
C ASP A 73 -11.79 10.85 29.42
N LEU A 74 -12.77 11.25 28.61
CA LEU A 74 -14.11 11.58 29.09
C LEU A 74 -14.81 10.37 29.72
N LEU A 75 -14.73 9.17 29.13
CA LEU A 75 -15.29 7.97 29.75
C LEU A 75 -14.55 7.62 31.04
N ILE A 76 -13.21 7.62 31.05
CA ILE A 76 -12.41 7.28 32.23
C ILE A 76 -12.73 8.23 33.39
N SER A 77 -12.77 9.53 33.14
CA SER A 77 -13.12 10.55 34.15
C SER A 77 -14.55 10.42 34.71
N ARG A 78 -15.45 9.73 34.01
CA ARG A 78 -16.84 9.49 34.44
C ARG A 78 -17.01 8.16 35.19
N GLN A 79 -15.98 7.33 35.26
CA GLN A 79 -16.04 6.05 35.97
C GLN A 79 -16.20 6.29 37.48
N ASN A 80 -17.16 5.61 38.09
CA ASN A 80 -17.37 5.69 39.53
C ASN A 80 -16.31 4.86 40.29
N TYR A 81 -16.17 5.12 41.59
CA TYR A 81 -15.20 4.42 42.45
C TYR A 81 -15.44 2.90 42.52
N ASP A 82 -16.66 2.45 42.29
CA ASP A 82 -17.02 1.03 42.22
C ASP A 82 -16.63 0.35 40.90
N GLY A 83 -15.98 1.07 39.99
CA GLY A 83 -15.55 0.60 38.68
C GLY A 83 -16.64 0.67 37.61
N GLY A 84 -17.88 0.96 37.96
CA GLY A 84 -18.98 1.05 37.00
C GLY A 84 -19.19 2.45 36.42
N TRP A 85 -20.13 2.54 35.48
CA TRP A 85 -20.67 3.78 34.93
C TRP A 85 -22.18 3.79 35.08
N GLY A 86 -22.75 4.96 35.33
CA GLY A 86 -24.19 5.20 35.24
C GLY A 86 -24.56 6.01 34.01
N TYR A 87 -25.86 6.26 33.85
CA TYR A 87 -26.44 6.99 32.71
C TYR A 87 -25.78 8.34 32.37
N PHE A 88 -25.39 9.14 33.37
CA PHE A 88 -24.59 10.36 33.23
C PHE A 88 -23.50 10.47 34.30
N ALA A 89 -22.59 11.43 34.15
CA ALA A 89 -21.49 11.66 35.11
C ALA A 89 -22.01 11.78 36.56
N GLY A 90 -21.50 10.92 37.45
CA GLY A 90 -21.85 10.89 38.87
C GLY A 90 -23.19 10.21 39.22
N SER A 91 -23.91 9.66 38.23
CA SER A 91 -25.07 8.80 38.50
C SER A 91 -24.63 7.42 38.98
N THR A 92 -25.53 6.69 39.67
CA THR A 92 -25.28 5.33 40.16
C THR A 92 -24.90 4.39 39.03
N SER A 93 -23.84 3.60 39.25
CA SER A 93 -23.39 2.60 38.29
C SER A 93 -24.46 1.55 38.01
N ASP A 94 -24.66 1.22 36.74
CA ASP A 94 -25.54 0.15 36.29
C ASP A 94 -24.87 -0.72 35.21
N VAL A 95 -25.38 -1.94 35.03
CA VAL A 95 -24.78 -2.94 34.14
C VAL A 95 -24.84 -2.51 32.66
N VAL A 96 -25.86 -1.76 32.25
CA VAL A 96 -26.06 -1.39 30.83
C VAL A 96 -25.03 -0.33 30.43
N ASP A 97 -24.96 0.79 31.17
CA ASP A 97 -24.04 1.87 30.88
C ASP A 97 -22.58 1.45 31.09
N THR A 98 -22.30 0.64 32.12
CA THR A 98 -20.98 0.02 32.32
C THR A 98 -20.60 -0.86 31.12
N SER A 99 -21.53 -1.64 30.58
CA SER A 99 -21.26 -2.50 29.41
C SER A 99 -20.90 -1.67 28.17
N TYR A 100 -21.62 -0.58 27.89
CA TYR A 100 -21.26 0.31 26.77
C TYR A 100 -19.85 0.91 26.93
N ALA A 101 -19.54 1.42 28.12
CA ALA A 101 -18.23 2.01 28.40
C ALA A 101 -17.09 0.98 28.26
N VAL A 102 -17.28 -0.22 28.80
CA VAL A 102 -16.33 -1.35 28.68
C VAL A 102 -16.10 -1.73 27.22
N ILE A 103 -17.16 -1.86 26.41
CA ILE A 103 -17.03 -2.20 24.99
C ILE A 103 -16.24 -1.12 24.26
N ALA A 104 -16.60 0.14 24.45
CA ALA A 104 -15.98 1.26 23.74
C ALA A 104 -14.49 1.44 24.11
N LEU A 105 -14.17 1.43 25.40
CA LEU A 105 -12.79 1.52 25.89
C LEU A 105 -11.96 0.30 25.47
N ASN A 106 -12.53 -0.90 25.45
CA ASN A 106 -11.84 -2.11 24.97
C ASN A 106 -11.51 -2.03 23.47
N LYS A 107 -12.41 -1.48 22.64
CA LYS A 107 -12.12 -1.25 21.21
C LYS A 107 -11.03 -0.19 21.04
N ALA A 108 -11.09 0.91 21.79
CA ALA A 108 -10.08 1.97 21.75
C ALA A 108 -8.70 1.47 22.20
N LEU A 109 -8.64 0.53 23.15
CA LEU A 109 -7.39 -0.04 23.66
C LEU A 109 -6.48 -0.61 22.54
N ALA A 110 -7.07 -1.11 21.45
CA ALA A 110 -6.32 -1.65 20.31
C ALA A 110 -5.47 -0.62 19.57
N LEU A 111 -5.78 0.67 19.70
CA LEU A 111 -5.03 1.77 19.06
C LEU A 111 -3.81 2.22 19.86
N TYR A 112 -3.70 1.82 21.13
CA TYR A 112 -2.61 2.25 22.00
C TYR A 112 -1.57 1.13 22.15
N LYS A 113 -0.29 1.49 22.00
CA LYS A 113 0.81 0.54 22.17
C LYS A 113 0.82 -0.03 23.59
N LYS A 114 0.83 -1.36 23.69
CA LYS A 114 0.88 -2.10 24.96
C LYS A 114 2.08 -1.65 25.80
N GLY A 115 1.84 -1.38 27.09
CA GLY A 115 2.86 -0.94 28.06
C GLY A 115 3.02 0.58 28.17
N THR A 116 2.39 1.38 27.31
CA THR A 116 2.35 2.84 27.48
C THR A 116 1.47 3.23 28.67
N SER A 117 1.70 4.41 29.25
CA SER A 117 0.90 4.93 30.37
C SER A 117 -0.60 4.96 30.02
N LYS A 118 -0.92 5.45 28.82
CA LYS A 118 -2.29 5.53 28.33
C LYS A 118 -2.95 4.16 28.16
N TYR A 119 -2.24 3.19 27.58
CA TYR A 119 -2.72 1.80 27.50
C TYR A 119 -3.05 1.23 28.88
N LEU A 120 -2.17 1.43 29.87
CA LEU A 120 -2.36 0.92 31.22
C LEU A 120 -3.56 1.57 31.93
N GLU A 121 -3.75 2.87 31.72
CA GLU A 121 -4.89 3.61 32.26
C GLU A 121 -6.22 3.08 31.71
N ILE A 122 -6.33 2.93 30.38
CA ILE A 122 -7.52 2.39 29.72
C ILE A 122 -7.77 0.94 30.17
N SER A 123 -6.72 0.11 30.18
CA SER A 123 -6.83 -1.30 30.59
C SER A 123 -7.37 -1.43 32.03
N ARG A 124 -6.85 -0.64 32.98
CA ARG A 124 -7.35 -0.67 34.36
C ARG A 124 -8.81 -0.24 34.45
N SER A 125 -9.18 0.81 33.73
CA SER A 125 -10.56 1.29 33.69
C SER A 125 -11.51 0.21 33.14
N VAL A 126 -11.14 -0.45 32.05
CA VAL A 126 -11.86 -1.58 31.47
C VAL A 126 -11.99 -2.75 32.46
N ASP A 127 -10.89 -3.14 33.11
CA ASP A 127 -10.87 -4.27 34.03
C ASP A 127 -11.74 -4.01 35.27
N SER A 128 -11.75 -2.79 35.82
CA SER A 128 -12.67 -2.37 36.90
C SER A 128 -14.14 -2.43 36.46
N GLY A 129 -14.45 -2.04 35.22
CA GLY A 129 -15.80 -2.15 34.64
C GLY A 129 -16.26 -3.60 34.49
N VAL A 130 -15.36 -4.48 34.05
CA VAL A 130 -15.62 -5.93 33.98
C VAL A 130 -15.86 -6.49 35.38
N GLU A 131 -15.07 -6.10 36.38
CA GLU A 131 -15.27 -6.51 37.75
C GLU A 131 -16.64 -6.07 38.29
N PHE A 132 -17.06 -4.84 38.00
CA PHE A 132 -18.41 -4.36 38.33
C PHE A 132 -19.50 -5.26 37.71
N ILE A 133 -19.40 -5.56 36.40
CA ILE A 133 -20.36 -6.43 35.70
C ILE A 133 -20.39 -7.82 36.35
N LEU A 134 -19.23 -8.43 36.61
CA LEU A 134 -19.16 -9.76 37.22
C LEU A 134 -19.76 -9.78 38.64
N ASN A 135 -19.52 -8.75 39.43
CA ASN A 135 -20.06 -8.60 40.78
C ASN A 135 -21.58 -8.37 40.82
N ALA A 136 -22.17 -7.91 39.71
CA ALA A 136 -23.61 -7.71 39.55
C ALA A 136 -24.36 -8.99 39.10
N TYR A 137 -23.66 -10.09 38.82
CA TYR A 137 -24.28 -11.34 38.38
C TYR A 137 -25.19 -11.96 39.45
N SER A 138 -26.42 -12.29 39.08
CA SER A 138 -27.44 -12.84 40.00
C SER A 138 -27.82 -14.30 39.71
N GLY A 139 -26.92 -15.07 39.10
CA GLY A 139 -27.02 -16.53 38.98
C GLY A 139 -27.59 -17.05 37.65
N LYS A 140 -28.56 -16.34 37.05
CA LYS A 140 -29.07 -16.66 35.70
C LYS A 140 -28.71 -15.61 34.65
N GLY A 141 -28.35 -14.41 35.09
CA GLY A 141 -28.07 -13.26 34.23
C GLY A 141 -27.79 -12.03 35.10
N TRP A 142 -28.09 -10.86 34.57
CA TRP A 142 -27.86 -9.57 35.21
C TRP A 142 -29.14 -8.74 35.24
N GLY A 143 -29.39 -8.08 36.37
CA GLY A 143 -30.31 -6.94 36.44
C GLY A 143 -29.54 -5.62 36.32
N TYR A 144 -30.23 -4.49 36.41
CA TYR A 144 -29.61 -3.16 36.22
C TYR A 144 -28.54 -2.86 37.27
N VAL A 145 -28.78 -3.23 38.53
CA VAL A 145 -27.84 -3.00 39.64
C VAL A 145 -27.63 -4.28 40.45
N ARG A 146 -26.56 -4.30 41.24
CA ARG A 146 -26.20 -5.46 42.06
C ARG A 146 -27.37 -5.92 42.95
N GLY A 147 -27.64 -7.23 42.96
CA GLY A 147 -28.67 -7.85 43.79
C GLY A 147 -30.09 -7.80 43.22
N THR A 148 -30.27 -7.24 42.02
CA THR A 148 -31.56 -7.27 41.31
C THR A 148 -31.74 -8.55 40.48
N ALA A 149 -32.99 -8.90 40.22
CA ALA A 149 -33.32 -10.05 39.39
C ALA A 149 -32.80 -9.85 37.95
N PRO A 150 -32.39 -10.92 37.25
CA PRO A 150 -32.01 -10.82 35.85
C PRO A 150 -33.12 -10.20 35.00
N GLU A 151 -32.74 -9.29 34.11
CA GLU A 151 -33.60 -8.66 33.10
C GLU A 151 -32.98 -8.83 31.72
N PHE A 152 -33.77 -8.68 30.66
CA PHE A 152 -33.28 -8.94 29.31
C PHE A 152 -32.16 -7.96 28.92
N TYR A 153 -32.37 -6.65 29.13
CA TYR A 153 -31.43 -5.63 28.65
C TYR A 153 -30.06 -5.69 29.35
N PRO A 154 -29.98 -5.72 30.69
CA PRO A 154 -28.69 -5.78 31.37
C PRO A 154 -27.97 -7.11 31.08
N THR A 155 -28.71 -8.21 30.96
CA THR A 155 -28.12 -9.52 30.62
C THR A 155 -27.50 -9.52 29.23
N VAL A 156 -28.21 -9.03 28.20
CA VAL A 156 -27.69 -9.04 26.83
C VAL A 156 -26.48 -8.12 26.67
N MET A 157 -26.49 -6.96 27.35
CA MET A 157 -25.36 -6.03 27.35
C MET A 157 -24.13 -6.59 28.08
N ALA A 158 -24.33 -7.21 29.25
CA ALA A 158 -23.25 -7.86 29.98
C ALA A 158 -22.60 -8.98 29.17
N VAL A 159 -23.40 -9.81 28.49
CA VAL A 159 -22.88 -10.87 27.59
C VAL A 159 -22.08 -10.25 26.44
N TRP A 160 -22.56 -9.17 25.82
CA TRP A 160 -21.81 -8.48 24.77
C TRP A 160 -20.46 -7.97 25.28
N ALA A 161 -20.46 -7.20 26.38
CA ALA A 161 -19.25 -6.61 26.95
C ALA A 161 -18.22 -7.67 27.40
N LEU A 162 -18.67 -8.73 28.08
CA LEU A 162 -17.79 -9.83 28.49
C LEU A 162 -17.25 -10.61 27.28
N GLY A 163 -18.05 -10.79 26.23
CA GLY A 163 -17.60 -11.42 24.98
C GLY A 163 -16.49 -10.63 24.27
N GLU A 164 -16.60 -9.30 24.24
CA GLU A 164 -15.55 -8.40 23.73
C GLU A 164 -14.26 -8.48 24.57
N ARG A 165 -14.35 -8.92 25.84
CA ARG A 165 -13.22 -9.22 26.74
C ARG A 165 -12.76 -10.69 26.69
N GLY A 166 -13.28 -11.47 25.74
CA GLY A 166 -12.83 -12.82 25.45
C GLY A 166 -13.58 -13.93 26.19
N PHE A 167 -14.62 -13.62 26.97
CA PHE A 167 -15.47 -14.65 27.56
C PHE A 167 -16.21 -15.42 26.44
N LYS A 168 -16.22 -16.75 26.54
CA LYS A 168 -16.83 -17.62 25.51
C LYS A 168 -18.13 -18.25 26.01
N ALA A 169 -18.91 -18.79 25.08
CA ALA A 169 -20.21 -19.40 25.35
C ALA A 169 -20.19 -20.51 26.43
N ASN A 170 -19.04 -21.16 26.64
CA ASN A 170 -18.86 -22.21 27.66
C ASN A 170 -18.54 -21.66 29.07
N HIS A 171 -18.24 -20.38 29.22
CA HIS A 171 -17.96 -19.77 30.52
C HIS A 171 -19.22 -19.82 31.41
N PRO A 172 -19.14 -20.20 32.70
CA PRO A 172 -20.33 -20.42 33.55
C PRO A 172 -21.34 -19.27 33.56
N TYR A 173 -20.86 -18.02 33.72
CA TYR A 173 -21.71 -16.83 33.67
C TYR A 173 -22.44 -16.67 32.32
N ILE A 174 -21.72 -16.86 31.21
CA ILE A 174 -22.24 -16.70 29.85
C ILE A 174 -23.22 -17.82 29.53
N LYS A 175 -22.87 -19.08 29.83
CA LYS A 175 -23.72 -20.24 29.55
C LYS A 175 -25.12 -20.09 30.16
N ASN A 176 -25.19 -19.71 31.44
CA ASN A 176 -26.46 -19.49 32.12
C ASN A 176 -27.24 -18.30 31.53
N ALA A 177 -26.53 -17.23 31.20
CA ALA A 177 -27.12 -16.04 30.58
C ALA A 177 -27.67 -16.30 29.18
N LEU A 178 -27.00 -17.14 28.37
CA LEU A 178 -27.50 -17.56 27.05
C LEU A 178 -28.82 -18.34 27.19
N ILE A 179 -28.87 -19.30 28.13
CA ILE A 179 -30.12 -20.03 28.45
C ILE A 179 -31.23 -19.07 28.87
N TYR A 180 -30.89 -18.06 29.69
CA TYR A 180 -31.86 -17.04 30.10
C TYR A 180 -32.36 -16.20 28.92
N LEU A 181 -31.48 -15.70 28.05
CA LEU A 181 -31.82 -14.87 26.88
C LEU A 181 -32.61 -15.63 25.80
N GLU A 182 -32.51 -16.95 25.73
CA GLU A 182 -33.36 -17.75 24.84
C GLU A 182 -34.80 -17.86 25.32
N ASN A 183 -35.02 -17.86 26.64
CA ASN A 183 -36.33 -18.11 27.24
C ASN A 183 -37.03 -16.84 27.76
N THR A 184 -36.37 -15.69 27.71
CA THR A 184 -36.87 -14.42 28.26
C THR A 184 -37.41 -13.51 27.18
N LYS A 185 -38.55 -12.87 27.45
CA LYS A 185 -39.15 -11.85 26.58
C LYS A 185 -38.57 -10.46 26.88
N SER A 186 -38.37 -9.64 25.86
CA SER A 186 -37.75 -8.31 25.94
C SER A 186 -38.78 -7.19 26.16
N TYR A 187 -39.55 -7.24 27.25
CA TYR A 187 -40.65 -6.28 27.49
C TYR A 187 -40.19 -4.82 27.70
N GLU A 188 -38.93 -4.61 28.10
CA GLU A 188 -38.34 -3.29 28.37
C GLU A 188 -37.96 -2.50 27.11
N MET A 189 -37.93 -3.12 25.92
CA MET A 189 -37.45 -2.47 24.69
C MET A 189 -38.19 -2.95 23.44
N GLY A 190 -38.09 -2.18 22.35
CA GLY A 190 -38.63 -2.56 21.05
C GLY A 190 -38.06 -3.90 20.54
N GLU A 191 -38.90 -4.68 19.87
CA GLU A 191 -38.57 -6.04 19.38
C GLU A 191 -37.32 -6.05 18.49
N TYR A 192 -37.17 -5.05 17.62
CA TYR A 192 -36.03 -4.93 16.69
C TYR A 192 -34.70 -4.71 17.41
N ARG A 193 -34.71 -3.85 18.43
CA ARG A 193 -33.55 -3.56 19.25
C ARG A 193 -33.12 -4.79 20.07
N ALA A 194 -34.09 -5.52 20.62
CA ALA A 194 -33.84 -6.76 21.34
C ALA A 194 -33.21 -7.82 20.44
N LEU A 195 -33.72 -7.97 19.22
CA LEU A 195 -33.18 -8.86 18.19
C LEU A 195 -31.72 -8.51 17.86
N ALA A 196 -31.44 -7.25 17.57
CA ALA A 196 -30.10 -6.74 17.23
C ALA A 196 -29.08 -7.00 18.36
N LEU A 197 -29.41 -6.63 19.60
CA LEU A 197 -28.55 -6.84 20.76
C LEU A 197 -28.26 -8.33 21.01
N LYS A 198 -29.28 -9.18 20.85
CA LYS A 198 -29.13 -10.63 21.03
C LYS A 198 -28.13 -11.22 20.03
N ILE A 199 -28.20 -10.81 18.76
CA ILE A 199 -27.26 -11.26 17.72
C ILE A 199 -25.83 -10.82 18.04
N LEU A 200 -25.63 -9.56 18.44
CA LEU A 200 -24.30 -9.04 18.80
C LEU A 200 -23.70 -9.77 20.02
N ALA A 201 -24.49 -9.94 21.07
CA ALA A 201 -24.07 -10.64 22.29
C ALA A 201 -23.73 -12.11 22.01
N PHE A 202 -24.52 -12.79 21.19
CA PHE A 202 -24.27 -14.19 20.82
C PHE A 202 -22.99 -14.31 20.00
N ARG A 203 -22.82 -13.43 19.00
CA ARG A 203 -21.60 -13.38 18.19
C ARG A 203 -20.35 -13.10 19.02
N SER A 204 -20.39 -12.15 19.95
CA SER A 204 -19.20 -11.75 20.72
C SER A 204 -18.63 -12.89 21.59
N VAL A 205 -19.49 -13.80 22.07
CA VAL A 205 -19.08 -14.97 22.86
C VAL A 205 -18.84 -16.24 22.02
N GLY A 206 -18.97 -16.15 20.69
CA GLY A 206 -18.85 -17.29 19.77
C GLY A 206 -20.01 -18.28 19.83
N TYR A 207 -21.19 -17.84 20.26
CA TYR A 207 -22.41 -18.63 20.22
C TYR A 207 -23.02 -18.57 18.81
N GLN A 208 -23.41 -19.72 18.28
CA GLN A 208 -23.97 -19.80 16.93
C GLN A 208 -25.34 -19.12 16.89
N VAL A 209 -25.45 -18.07 16.08
CA VAL A 209 -26.72 -17.39 15.84
C VAL A 209 -27.57 -18.22 14.87
N ASN A 210 -28.82 -18.48 15.22
CA ASN A 210 -29.76 -19.17 14.33
C ASN A 210 -29.96 -18.35 13.05
N ARG A 211 -29.79 -18.99 11.89
CA ARG A 211 -29.97 -18.38 10.56
C ARG A 211 -31.34 -17.72 10.38
N GLU A 212 -32.38 -18.27 11.01
CA GLU A 212 -33.72 -17.68 11.00
C GLU A 212 -33.77 -16.26 11.57
N LEU A 213 -32.93 -15.96 12.57
CA LEU A 213 -32.84 -14.61 13.14
C LEU A 213 -32.23 -13.63 12.13
N ILE A 214 -31.22 -14.07 11.37
CA ILE A 214 -30.59 -13.27 10.33
C ILE A 214 -31.57 -13.01 9.18
N GLU A 215 -32.29 -14.04 8.74
CA GLU A 215 -33.33 -13.90 7.71
C GLU A 215 -34.47 -12.97 8.18
N LYS A 216 -34.84 -13.03 9.46
CA LYS A 216 -35.78 -12.07 10.06
C LYS A 216 -35.25 -10.64 10.01
N VAL A 217 -33.96 -10.41 10.30
CA VAL A 217 -33.33 -9.08 10.18
C VAL A 217 -33.38 -8.58 8.73
N LYS A 218 -33.04 -9.42 7.75
CA LYS A 218 -33.12 -9.07 6.32
C LYS A 218 -34.54 -8.69 5.91
N MET A 219 -35.54 -9.47 6.34
CA MET A 219 -36.95 -9.17 6.09
C MET A 219 -37.39 -7.83 6.71
N ILE A 220 -36.99 -7.54 7.95
CA ILE A 220 -37.31 -6.28 8.63
C ILE A 220 -36.67 -5.09 7.92
N LEU A 221 -35.39 -5.21 7.51
CA LEU A 221 -34.68 -4.14 6.81
C LEU A 221 -35.28 -3.81 5.44
N ASN A 222 -35.93 -4.78 4.80
CA ASN A 222 -36.69 -4.56 3.57
C ASN A 222 -38.07 -3.88 3.79
N SER A 223 -38.52 -3.72 5.03
CA SER A 223 -39.79 -3.04 5.34
C SER A 223 -39.65 -1.51 5.34
N GLU A 224 -40.71 -0.80 4.93
CA GLU A 224 -40.73 0.67 4.86
C GLU A 224 -40.97 1.33 6.24
N ASN A 225 -41.64 0.64 7.16
CA ASN A 225 -42.08 1.18 8.46
C ASN A 225 -41.07 0.97 9.60
N LEU A 226 -39.80 1.29 9.36
CA LEU A 226 -38.74 1.18 10.37
C LEU A 226 -38.27 2.57 10.82
N THR A 227 -38.04 2.74 12.12
CA THR A 227 -37.40 3.97 12.63
C THR A 227 -35.97 4.07 12.07
N VAL A 228 -35.43 5.29 12.01
CA VAL A 228 -34.07 5.51 11.49
C VAL A 228 -33.05 4.87 12.42
N SER A 229 -33.28 4.94 13.73
CA SER A 229 -32.42 4.33 14.74
C SER A 229 -32.42 2.79 14.68
N ASP A 230 -33.59 2.14 14.57
CA ASP A 230 -33.66 0.69 14.43
C ASP A 230 -33.03 0.23 13.10
N ARG A 231 -33.22 1.00 12.02
CA ARG A 231 -32.59 0.71 10.73
C ARG A 231 -31.07 0.75 10.82
N ALA A 232 -30.51 1.84 11.35
CA ALA A 232 -29.06 1.98 11.50
C ALA A 232 -28.48 0.83 12.34
N PHE A 233 -29.17 0.47 13.43
CA PHE A 233 -28.71 -0.59 14.31
C PHE A 233 -28.79 -1.98 13.66
N LEU A 234 -29.90 -2.32 13.02
CA LEU A 234 -30.06 -3.59 12.32
C LEU A 234 -29.10 -3.72 11.12
N THR A 235 -28.84 -2.63 10.39
CA THR A 235 -27.82 -2.61 9.32
C THR A 235 -26.44 -2.91 9.90
N TYR A 236 -26.06 -2.27 11.01
CA TYR A 236 -24.79 -2.54 11.70
C TYR A 236 -24.67 -4.01 12.09
N VAL A 237 -25.71 -4.60 12.66
CA VAL A 237 -25.73 -6.02 13.04
C VAL A 237 -25.60 -6.94 11.83
N LEU A 238 -26.34 -6.66 10.75
CA LEU A 238 -26.30 -7.48 9.54
C LEU A 238 -24.92 -7.44 8.89
N VAL A 239 -24.34 -6.25 8.69
CA VAL A 239 -22.99 -6.05 8.12
C VAL A 239 -21.93 -6.70 9.02
N THR A 240 -22.07 -6.55 10.34
CA THR A 240 -21.18 -7.22 11.29
C THR A 240 -21.24 -8.73 11.11
N TYR A 241 -22.44 -9.31 10.97
CA TYR A 241 -22.62 -10.75 10.89
C TYR A 241 -22.18 -11.36 9.56
N GLU A 242 -22.73 -10.87 8.46
CA GLU A 242 -22.61 -11.43 7.11
C GLU A 242 -21.42 -10.89 6.30
N GLY A 243 -20.82 -9.77 6.71
CA GLY A 243 -19.85 -9.07 5.88
C GLY A 243 -20.52 -8.31 4.72
N ILE A 244 -19.80 -8.13 3.60
CA ILE A 244 -20.33 -7.44 2.42
C ILE A 244 -20.91 -8.48 1.45
N ASN A 245 -22.20 -8.36 1.17
CA ASN A 245 -22.92 -9.08 0.12
C ASN A 245 -24.08 -8.21 -0.41
N PHE A 246 -24.85 -8.71 -1.38
CA PHE A 246 -25.95 -7.96 -1.99
C PHE A 246 -27.06 -7.54 -0.99
N ASP A 247 -27.37 -8.37 0.01
CA ASP A 247 -28.36 -8.04 1.05
C ASP A 247 -27.86 -6.89 1.94
N THR A 248 -26.60 -6.95 2.37
CA THR A 248 -26.01 -5.91 3.22
C THR A 248 -25.84 -4.60 2.46
N VAL A 249 -25.48 -4.66 1.18
CA VAL A 249 -25.37 -3.49 0.30
C VAL A 249 -26.72 -2.80 0.15
N ARG A 250 -27.80 -3.57 -0.06
CA ARG A 250 -29.15 -2.99 -0.11
C ARG A 250 -29.50 -2.26 1.19
N ALA A 251 -29.19 -2.86 2.34
CA ALA A 251 -29.43 -2.23 3.65
C ALA A 251 -28.61 -0.93 3.83
N LEU A 252 -27.36 -0.91 3.35
CA LEU A 252 -26.48 0.27 3.37
C LEU A 252 -26.99 1.37 2.43
N LEU A 253 -27.41 1.05 1.21
CA LEU A 253 -27.95 2.04 0.25
C LEU A 253 -29.24 2.68 0.77
N ILE A 254 -30.13 1.91 1.38
CA ILE A 254 -31.35 2.47 2.01
C ILE A 254 -30.94 3.37 3.18
N LEU A 255 -30.01 2.93 4.02
CA LEU A 255 -29.52 3.75 5.14
C LEU A 255 -28.90 5.05 4.64
N GLU A 256 -28.16 5.03 3.54
CA GLU A 256 -27.59 6.22 2.92
C GLU A 256 -28.68 7.15 2.39
N SER A 257 -29.71 6.61 1.72
CA SER A 257 -30.79 7.41 1.13
C SER A 257 -31.59 8.25 2.14
N ILE A 258 -31.57 7.84 3.42
CA ILE A 258 -32.26 8.53 4.52
C ILE A 258 -31.31 9.39 5.38
N LYS A 259 -30.05 9.56 4.96
CA LYS A 259 -29.10 10.46 5.63
C LYS A 259 -29.61 11.90 5.60
N GLN A 260 -29.25 12.68 6.61
CA GLN A 260 -29.55 14.11 6.69
C GLN A 260 -28.25 14.92 6.68
N GLY A 261 -28.35 16.18 6.23
CA GLY A 261 -27.23 17.10 6.09
C GLY A 261 -26.53 17.04 4.73
N GLU A 262 -25.97 18.17 4.31
CA GLU A 262 -25.30 18.33 3.00
C GLU A 262 -23.79 17.98 3.07
N ASN A 263 -23.10 18.42 4.12
CA ASN A 263 -21.66 18.17 4.31
C ASN A 263 -21.36 17.27 5.53
N MET A 264 -22.17 17.39 6.58
CA MET A 264 -22.12 16.53 7.77
C MET A 264 -23.29 15.58 7.72
N PHE A 265 -23.01 14.28 7.64
CA PHE A 265 -24.05 13.26 7.49
C PHE A 265 -24.46 12.70 8.85
N TYR A 266 -25.75 12.76 9.14
CA TYR A 266 -26.30 12.23 10.38
C TYR A 266 -27.65 11.55 10.16
N TRP A 267 -28.03 10.72 11.13
CA TRP A 267 -29.23 9.94 11.13
C TRP A 267 -30.01 10.22 12.41
N THR A 268 -31.31 10.50 12.29
CA THR A 268 -32.17 10.75 13.44
C THR A 268 -33.60 10.36 13.12
N ASP A 269 -34.31 9.87 14.13
CA ASP A 269 -35.75 9.70 14.08
C ASP A 269 -36.45 11.06 13.97
N LYS A 270 -37.67 11.05 13.45
CA LYS A 270 -38.52 12.25 13.41
C LYS A 270 -38.75 12.76 14.84
N PRO A 271 -38.63 14.07 15.10
CA PRO A 271 -38.84 14.62 16.44
C PRO A 271 -40.25 14.27 16.95
N SER A 272 -40.31 13.69 18.15
CA SER A 272 -41.58 13.44 18.87
C SER A 272 -41.57 14.23 20.17
N ILE A 273 -42.71 14.81 20.52
CA ILE A 273 -42.86 15.64 21.74
C ILE A 273 -42.57 14.83 23.01
N PHE A 274 -42.72 13.50 22.95
CA PHE A 274 -42.64 12.60 24.11
C PHE A 274 -41.48 11.59 24.04
N ALA A 275 -40.62 11.63 23.01
CA ALA A 275 -39.51 10.68 22.88
C ALA A 275 -38.17 11.41 22.61
N PRO A 276 -37.06 10.98 23.24
CA PRO A 276 -35.75 11.54 22.96
C PRO A 276 -35.33 11.29 21.51
N THR A 277 -34.67 12.25 20.88
CA THR A 277 -34.10 12.07 19.53
C THR A 277 -32.84 11.22 19.61
N HIS A 278 -32.88 10.02 19.02
CA HIS A 278 -31.78 9.04 19.00
C HIS A 278 -30.66 9.40 18.00
N ILE A 279 -30.29 10.68 17.91
CA ILE A 279 -29.38 11.18 16.87
C ILE A 279 -27.97 10.59 16.99
N PHE A 280 -27.39 10.56 18.20
CA PHE A 280 -26.05 10.00 18.44
C PHE A 280 -26.02 8.50 18.22
N GLU A 281 -27.05 7.81 18.70
CA GLU A 281 -27.18 6.38 18.54
C GLU A 281 -27.29 5.98 17.06
N ALA A 282 -28.25 6.55 16.34
CA ALA A 282 -28.49 6.22 14.94
C ALA A 282 -27.28 6.58 14.07
N SER A 283 -26.69 7.77 14.29
CA SER A 283 -25.51 8.21 13.53
C SER A 283 -24.28 7.34 13.83
N SER A 284 -24.06 6.94 15.09
CA SER A 284 -22.91 6.09 15.44
C SER A 284 -23.05 4.69 14.83
N TYR A 285 -24.23 4.08 14.85
CA TYR A 285 -24.44 2.77 14.20
C TYR A 285 -24.34 2.87 12.68
N ALA A 286 -24.80 3.96 12.07
CA ALA A 286 -24.59 4.20 10.64
C ALA A 286 -23.10 4.33 10.31
N THR A 287 -22.35 5.17 11.04
CA THR A 287 -20.89 5.31 10.87
C THR A 287 -20.17 4.00 11.08
N LEU A 288 -20.54 3.21 12.11
CA LEU A 288 -19.98 1.87 12.32
C LEU A 288 -20.24 0.94 11.13
N SER A 289 -21.44 0.98 10.55
CA SER A 289 -21.81 0.17 9.38
C SER A 289 -20.92 0.50 8.17
N TYR A 290 -20.72 1.79 7.89
CA TYR A 290 -19.85 2.23 6.79
C TYR A 290 -18.38 1.95 7.08
N ALA A 291 -17.92 2.16 8.31
CA ALA A 291 -16.55 1.86 8.71
C ALA A 291 -16.20 0.36 8.57
N LEU A 292 -17.15 -0.56 8.75
CA LEU A 292 -16.93 -2.00 8.56
C LEU A 292 -16.79 -2.42 7.08
N VAL A 293 -17.30 -1.60 6.16
CA VAL A 293 -17.23 -1.85 4.72
C VAL A 293 -16.15 -1.02 4.02
N SER A 294 -15.58 -0.04 4.70
CA SER A 294 -14.38 0.70 4.28
C SER A 294 -13.08 -0.04 4.61
N ASP A 295 -12.02 0.25 3.84
CA ASP A 295 -10.67 -0.26 4.08
C ASP A 295 -9.73 0.82 4.64
N LYS A 296 -8.55 0.40 5.13
CA LYS A 296 -7.48 1.34 5.49
C LYS A 296 -7.04 2.09 4.23
N LEU A 297 -6.93 3.41 4.33
CA LEU A 297 -6.43 4.23 3.22
C LEU A 297 -4.97 3.87 2.92
N SER A 298 -4.65 3.73 1.64
CA SER A 298 -3.28 3.39 1.25
C SER A 298 -2.33 4.56 1.51
N GLU A 299 -1.18 4.26 2.11
CA GLU A 299 -0.12 5.24 2.34
C GLU A 299 0.52 5.63 1.00
N GLU A 300 0.65 6.94 0.77
CA GLU A 300 1.40 7.40 -0.39
C GLU A 300 2.89 7.07 -0.23
N MET A 301 3.45 6.36 -1.20
CA MET A 301 4.88 6.10 -1.23
C MET A 301 5.57 7.35 -1.80
N GLU A 302 6.03 8.24 -0.93
CA GLU A 302 6.82 9.38 -1.35
C GLU A 302 8.15 8.89 -1.95
N ASN A 303 8.56 9.41 -3.11
CA ASN A 303 9.83 9.05 -3.71
C ASN A 303 10.97 9.48 -2.78
N PRO A 304 11.76 8.55 -2.21
CA PRO A 304 12.80 8.87 -1.23
C PRO A 304 14.02 9.54 -1.85
N PHE A 305 14.00 9.85 -3.16
CA PHE A 305 15.06 10.57 -3.87
C PHE A 305 15.57 11.78 -3.08
N ARG A 306 14.68 12.65 -2.58
CA ARG A 306 15.08 13.88 -1.87
C ARG A 306 15.73 13.61 -0.52
N THR A 307 15.17 12.71 0.28
CA THR A 307 15.73 12.35 1.59
C THR A 307 17.08 11.66 1.41
N SER A 308 17.20 10.80 0.39
CA SER A 308 18.44 10.10 0.03
C SER A 308 19.54 11.05 -0.43
N CYS A 309 19.20 12.07 -1.23
CA CYS A 309 20.13 13.14 -1.60
C CYS A 309 20.75 13.82 -0.38
N SER A 310 19.93 14.12 0.63
CA SER A 310 20.41 14.75 1.86
C SER A 310 21.31 13.82 2.64
N ALA A 311 20.90 12.55 2.82
CA ALA A 311 21.68 11.56 3.56
C ALA A 311 23.07 11.32 2.92
N LEU A 312 23.14 11.15 1.60
CA LEU A 312 24.42 10.98 0.89
C LEU A 312 25.35 12.18 1.05
N LYS A 313 24.80 13.41 1.08
CA LYS A 313 25.58 14.64 1.27
C LYS A 313 26.24 14.68 2.65
N GLU A 314 25.55 14.24 3.69
CA GLU A 314 26.06 14.24 5.07
C GLU A 314 27.20 13.22 5.29
N LEU A 315 27.36 12.23 4.40
CA LEU A 315 28.47 11.27 4.44
C LEU A 315 29.80 11.79 3.86
N GLN A 316 29.86 13.04 3.43
CA GLN A 316 31.10 13.60 2.86
C GLN A 316 32.17 13.72 3.95
N ASN A 317 33.37 13.19 3.67
CA ASN A 317 34.50 13.30 4.58
C ASN A 317 35.02 14.76 4.66
N PRO A 318 35.76 15.12 5.73
CA PRO A 318 36.35 16.45 5.87
C PRO A 318 37.33 16.84 4.76
N ASP A 319 37.91 15.87 4.05
CA ASP A 319 38.80 16.10 2.91
C ASP A 319 38.04 16.43 1.61
N GLY A 320 36.71 16.39 1.63
CA GLY A 320 35.83 16.65 0.49
C GLY A 320 35.47 15.42 -0.32
N GLY A 321 36.14 14.27 -0.13
CA GLY A 321 35.79 13.04 -0.84
C GLY A 321 34.72 12.22 -0.11
N TRP A 322 34.36 11.08 -0.71
CA TRP A 322 33.52 10.06 -0.09
C TRP A 322 34.26 8.73 -0.01
N GLY A 323 34.14 8.06 1.14
CA GLY A 323 34.69 6.73 1.36
C GLY A 323 33.85 5.61 0.74
N TYR A 324 34.35 4.38 0.81
CA TYR A 324 33.54 3.20 0.41
C TYR A 324 32.34 2.99 1.34
N ARG A 325 32.53 3.29 2.63
CA ARG A 325 31.53 3.30 3.69
C ARG A 325 31.70 4.55 4.54
N ASP A 326 30.68 4.86 5.34
CA ASP A 326 30.78 5.93 6.32
C ASP A 326 31.99 5.72 7.25
N GLY A 327 32.73 6.81 7.51
CA GLY A 327 33.96 6.83 8.30
C GLY A 327 35.21 6.23 7.64
N PHE A 328 35.11 5.67 6.42
CA PHE A 328 36.29 5.17 5.69
C PHE A 328 37.00 6.29 4.92
N PRO A 329 38.31 6.18 4.66
CA PRO A 329 39.02 7.13 3.80
C PRO A 329 38.36 7.29 2.43
N SER A 330 38.39 8.52 1.91
CA SER A 330 37.83 8.86 0.61
C SER A 330 38.47 8.05 -0.52
N SER A 331 37.65 7.60 -1.46
CA SER A 331 38.05 6.78 -2.61
C SER A 331 37.50 7.34 -3.91
N GLU A 332 38.22 7.10 -5.00
CA GLU A 332 37.96 7.69 -6.31
C GLU A 332 36.61 7.20 -6.88
N LYS A 333 36.33 5.89 -6.77
CA LYS A 333 35.07 5.29 -7.23
C LYS A 333 33.87 5.82 -6.44
N ALA A 334 33.94 5.83 -5.11
CA ALA A 334 32.81 6.30 -4.29
C ALA A 334 32.55 7.79 -4.50
N THR A 335 33.62 8.60 -4.57
CA THR A 335 33.51 10.04 -4.87
C THR A 335 32.92 10.29 -6.25
N TYR A 336 33.31 9.52 -7.28
CA TYR A 336 32.73 9.62 -8.63
C TYR A 336 31.22 9.40 -8.60
N TYR A 337 30.74 8.30 -8.02
CA TYR A 337 29.30 8.01 -7.98
C TYR A 337 28.55 9.00 -7.09
N ALA A 338 29.11 9.38 -5.93
CA ALA A 338 28.48 10.35 -5.04
C ALA A 338 28.28 11.71 -5.73
N LEU A 339 29.31 12.21 -6.43
CA LEU A 339 29.20 13.47 -7.19
C LEU A 339 28.20 13.36 -8.34
N LYS A 340 28.15 12.23 -9.05
CA LYS A 340 27.19 11.99 -10.13
C LYS A 340 25.75 12.00 -9.62
N ALA A 341 25.50 11.39 -8.46
CA ALA A 341 24.20 11.42 -7.79
C ALA A 341 23.84 12.84 -7.30
N LEU A 342 24.75 13.51 -6.59
CA LEU A 342 24.51 14.84 -6.03
C LEU A 342 24.29 15.93 -7.09
N LYS A 343 24.88 15.77 -8.29
CA LYS A 343 24.62 16.62 -9.45
C LYS A 343 23.13 16.60 -9.89
N LEU A 344 22.42 15.50 -9.64
CA LEU A 344 20.97 15.40 -9.90
C LEU A 344 20.15 16.03 -8.77
N CYS A 345 20.69 16.04 -7.56
CA CYS A 345 20.03 16.53 -6.35
C CYS A 345 20.09 18.06 -6.21
N TYR A 346 21.25 18.65 -6.50
CA TYR A 346 21.57 20.03 -6.15
C TYR A 346 22.26 20.77 -7.30
N PHE A 347 21.90 22.05 -7.46
CA PHE A 347 22.57 22.95 -8.38
C PHE A 347 23.61 23.79 -7.63
N ARG A 348 24.91 23.58 -7.90
CA ARG A 348 26.04 24.32 -7.31
C ARG A 348 26.13 24.27 -5.78
N ASP A 349 25.93 23.09 -5.20
CA ASP A 349 26.11 22.90 -3.75
C ASP A 349 27.61 22.84 -3.38
N PRO A 350 28.05 23.47 -2.27
CA PRO A 350 29.46 23.46 -1.84
C PRO A 350 30.06 22.06 -1.62
N SER A 351 29.25 21.05 -1.30
CA SER A 351 29.70 19.66 -1.20
C SER A 351 30.24 19.14 -2.54
N ILE A 352 29.61 19.51 -3.65
CA ILE A 352 30.07 19.15 -5.00
C ILE A 352 31.42 19.81 -5.29
N GLU A 353 31.57 21.10 -4.96
CA GLU A 353 32.82 21.83 -5.16
C GLU A 353 33.99 21.21 -4.39
N ARG A 354 33.80 20.90 -3.10
CA ARG A 354 34.82 20.22 -2.28
C ARG A 354 35.20 18.85 -2.84
N GLY A 355 34.22 18.09 -3.33
CA GLY A 355 34.48 16.80 -3.96
C GLY A 355 35.28 16.92 -5.25
N LEU A 356 34.99 17.93 -6.08
CA LEU A 356 35.75 18.20 -7.29
C LEU A 356 37.19 18.66 -7.00
N GLU A 357 37.40 19.43 -5.92
CA GLU A 357 38.75 19.79 -5.45
C GLU A 357 39.55 18.56 -5.00
N TRP A 358 38.92 17.66 -4.23
CA TRP A 358 39.52 16.39 -3.84
C TRP A 358 39.89 15.55 -5.06
N VAL A 359 38.99 15.43 -6.05
CA VAL A 359 39.22 14.70 -7.29
C VAL A 359 40.38 15.29 -8.09
N LYS A 360 40.48 16.61 -8.23
CA LYS A 360 41.62 17.26 -8.91
C LYS A 360 42.95 16.93 -8.23
N SER A 361 43.00 16.92 -6.90
CA SER A 361 44.21 16.58 -6.15
C SER A 361 44.63 15.12 -6.37
N LYS A 362 43.66 14.21 -6.50
CA LYS A 362 43.89 12.78 -6.74
C LYS A 362 44.25 12.47 -8.18
N TYR A 363 43.56 13.09 -9.13
CA TYR A 363 43.79 12.95 -10.56
C TYR A 363 45.27 13.10 -10.94
N GLU A 364 45.97 14.14 -10.44
CA GLU A 364 47.40 14.34 -10.74
C GLU A 364 48.29 13.22 -10.18
N LYS A 365 47.98 12.71 -8.98
CA LYS A 365 48.72 11.61 -8.36
C LYS A 365 48.47 10.29 -9.09
N ASP A 366 47.21 10.02 -9.41
CA ASP A 366 46.81 8.79 -10.09
C ASP A 366 47.35 8.76 -11.54
N LYS A 367 47.41 9.93 -12.21
CA LYS A 367 48.05 10.11 -13.52
C LYS A 367 49.54 9.74 -13.46
N LEU A 368 50.24 10.10 -12.39
CA LEU A 368 51.65 9.73 -12.20
C LEU A 368 51.81 8.21 -11.97
N ILE A 369 50.98 7.62 -11.11
CA ILE A 369 51.00 6.16 -10.84
C ILE A 369 50.79 5.37 -12.14
N MET A 370 49.84 5.78 -12.97
CA MET A 370 49.59 5.14 -14.26
C MET A 370 50.80 5.22 -15.20
N LYS A 371 51.47 6.39 -15.25
CA LYS A 371 52.71 6.57 -16.03
C LYS A 371 53.84 5.66 -15.55
N GLU A 372 54.01 5.51 -14.25
CA GLU A 372 55.11 4.73 -13.67
C GLU A 372 54.86 3.22 -13.79
N SER A 373 53.63 2.77 -13.50
CA SER A 373 53.25 1.36 -13.58
C SER A 373 53.16 0.83 -15.01
N HIS A 374 52.92 1.70 -16.00
CA HIS A 374 52.64 1.32 -17.39
C HIS A 374 51.43 0.37 -17.52
N GLU A 375 50.47 0.50 -16.60
CA GLU A 375 49.23 -0.28 -16.57
C GLU A 375 48.03 0.67 -16.43
N ILE A 376 46.86 0.27 -16.94
CA ILE A 376 45.63 1.03 -16.69
C ILE A 376 45.31 0.99 -15.20
N TYR A 377 45.12 2.16 -14.60
CA TYR A 377 44.87 2.30 -13.17
C TYR A 377 43.42 2.74 -12.92
N SER A 378 42.61 1.86 -12.33
CA SER A 378 41.17 2.10 -12.15
C SER A 378 40.83 3.41 -11.38
N PRO A 379 41.54 3.78 -10.29
CA PRO A 379 41.32 5.07 -9.62
C PRO A 379 41.54 6.30 -10.51
N TYR A 380 42.57 6.28 -11.36
CA TYR A 380 42.78 7.33 -12.37
C TYR A 380 41.59 7.44 -13.33
N VAL A 381 41.04 6.29 -13.77
CA VAL A 381 39.88 6.28 -14.67
C VAL A 381 38.67 6.95 -14.01
N TYR A 382 38.37 6.67 -12.74
CA TYR A 382 37.25 7.30 -12.04
C TYR A 382 37.46 8.81 -11.83
N THR A 383 38.66 9.26 -11.51
CA THR A 383 38.94 10.70 -11.40
C THR A 383 38.81 11.40 -12.75
N LEU A 384 39.37 10.82 -13.82
CA LEU A 384 39.22 11.30 -15.19
C LEU A 384 37.75 11.39 -15.63
N LEU A 385 36.97 10.31 -15.43
CA LEU A 385 35.54 10.29 -15.76
C LEU A 385 34.76 11.33 -14.95
N THR A 386 35.13 11.57 -13.70
CA THR A 386 34.53 12.65 -12.90
C THR A 386 34.81 14.02 -13.52
N LEU A 387 36.07 14.32 -13.87
CA LEU A 387 36.43 15.62 -14.44
C LEU A 387 35.76 15.87 -15.80
N LEU A 388 35.58 14.81 -16.60
CA LEU A 388 34.83 14.88 -17.87
C LEU A 388 33.33 15.11 -17.63
N GLU A 389 32.70 14.38 -16.70
CA GLU A 389 31.28 14.52 -16.34
C GLU A 389 30.92 15.95 -15.89
N PHE A 390 31.87 16.67 -15.28
CA PHE A 390 31.72 18.05 -14.83
C PHE A 390 32.31 19.08 -15.81
N ASN A 391 32.73 18.68 -17.01
CA ASN A 391 33.31 19.53 -18.04
C ASN A 391 34.49 20.39 -17.54
N ILE A 392 35.37 19.80 -16.73
CA ILE A 392 36.51 20.50 -16.12
C ILE A 392 37.73 20.52 -17.05
N LEU A 393 37.93 19.44 -17.82
CA LEU A 393 39.10 19.29 -18.69
C LEU A 393 38.95 20.09 -19.98
N ASN A 394 40.02 20.79 -20.36
CA ASN A 394 40.14 21.45 -21.67
C ASN A 394 40.62 20.47 -22.77
N GLU A 395 40.57 20.89 -24.03
CA GLU A 395 40.92 20.03 -25.17
C GLU A 395 42.39 19.57 -25.16
N THR A 396 43.33 20.38 -24.66
CA THR A 396 44.73 19.98 -24.52
C THR A 396 44.87 18.88 -23.47
N GLU A 397 44.24 19.03 -22.31
CA GLU A 397 44.24 18.02 -21.26
C GLU A 397 43.57 16.73 -21.73
N LYS A 398 42.49 16.82 -22.50
CA LYS A 398 41.86 15.64 -23.11
C LYS A 398 42.84 14.91 -24.04
N ALA A 399 43.53 15.64 -24.92
CA ALA A 399 44.53 15.06 -25.83
C ALA A 399 45.68 14.37 -25.07
N GLU A 400 46.19 14.98 -24.00
CA GLU A 400 47.22 14.36 -23.15
C GLU A 400 46.74 13.06 -22.49
N ASN A 401 45.49 13.01 -22.04
CA ASN A 401 44.93 11.80 -21.43
C ASN A 401 44.72 10.70 -22.48
N ILE A 402 44.31 11.04 -23.70
CA ILE A 402 44.24 10.10 -24.83
C ILE A 402 45.62 9.49 -25.09
N GLU A 403 46.66 10.33 -25.17
CA GLU A 403 48.03 9.88 -25.39
C GLU A 403 48.52 8.97 -24.26
N LEU A 404 48.25 9.33 -23.00
CA LEU A 404 48.62 8.52 -21.84
C LEU A 404 47.94 7.16 -21.83
N ILE A 405 46.63 7.09 -22.07
CA ILE A 405 45.91 5.82 -22.11
C ILE A 405 46.48 4.93 -23.22
N LYS A 406 46.77 5.50 -24.40
CA LYS A 406 47.37 4.76 -25.52
C LYS A 406 48.83 4.37 -25.28
N SER A 407 49.58 5.07 -24.43
CA SER A 407 51.00 4.76 -24.18
C SER A 407 51.20 3.59 -23.22
N VAL A 408 50.23 3.30 -22.36
CA VAL A 408 50.28 2.17 -21.42
C VAL A 408 49.67 0.87 -21.96
N LYS A 409 49.34 0.82 -23.26
CA LYS A 409 48.82 -0.41 -23.88
C LYS A 409 49.92 -1.45 -24.04
N MET A 410 49.56 -2.72 -23.87
CA MET A 410 50.51 -3.83 -24.07
C MET A 410 50.70 -4.15 -25.56
N ASP A 411 49.64 -4.00 -26.35
CA ASP A 411 49.58 -4.26 -27.79
C ASP A 411 48.38 -3.47 -28.37
N THR A 412 48.24 -3.42 -29.70
CA THR A 412 47.10 -2.76 -30.36
C THR A 412 45.78 -3.31 -29.83
N GLY A 413 44.97 -2.44 -29.22
CA GLY A 413 43.69 -2.80 -28.62
C GLY A 413 43.75 -3.63 -27.34
N LYS A 414 44.92 -3.76 -26.68
CA LYS A 414 45.07 -4.60 -25.48
C LYS A 414 45.70 -3.86 -24.32
N TRP A 415 44.98 -3.77 -23.22
CA TRP A 415 45.46 -3.30 -21.93
C TRP A 415 45.37 -4.41 -20.90
N GLY A 416 46.23 -4.37 -19.91
CA GLY A 416 46.27 -5.40 -18.89
C GLY A 416 47.30 -5.08 -17.84
N ASN A 417 47.73 -6.14 -17.16
CA ASN A 417 48.65 -6.06 -16.04
C ASN A 417 49.68 -7.19 -16.11
N PHE A 418 50.35 -7.45 -14.99
CA PHE A 418 51.31 -8.55 -14.88
C PHE A 418 50.78 -9.94 -15.28
N LEU A 419 49.48 -10.20 -15.45
CA LEU A 419 48.92 -11.46 -15.97
C LEU A 419 48.79 -11.51 -17.49
N GLY A 420 49.09 -10.41 -18.18
CA GLY A 420 48.83 -10.19 -19.61
C GLY A 420 47.61 -9.29 -19.85
N PRO A 421 47.19 -9.13 -21.11
CA PRO A 421 45.98 -8.39 -21.46
C PRO A 421 44.77 -8.84 -20.64
N GLN A 422 44.03 -7.91 -20.03
CA GLN A 422 42.85 -8.21 -19.22
C GLN A 422 41.58 -7.61 -19.83
N PRO A 423 40.45 -8.35 -19.78
CA PRO A 423 39.16 -7.84 -20.23
C PRO A 423 38.74 -6.57 -19.49
N TYR A 424 38.89 -6.55 -18.16
CA TYR A 424 38.52 -5.40 -17.32
C TYR A 424 39.35 -4.14 -17.65
N ASP A 425 40.67 -4.26 -17.72
CA ASP A 425 41.57 -3.13 -18.00
C ASP A 425 41.35 -2.57 -19.42
N THR A 426 41.10 -3.47 -20.39
CA THR A 426 40.77 -3.09 -21.76
C THR A 426 39.41 -2.39 -21.86
N ALA A 427 38.41 -2.85 -21.11
CA ALA A 427 37.11 -2.19 -21.03
C ALA A 427 37.21 -0.78 -20.43
N LEU A 428 38.00 -0.61 -19.36
CA LEU A 428 38.29 0.71 -18.79
C LEU A 428 38.96 1.64 -19.81
N ALA A 429 39.94 1.15 -20.58
CA ALA A 429 40.59 1.94 -21.63
C ALA A 429 39.60 2.38 -22.71
N ILE A 430 38.74 1.48 -23.21
CA ILE A 430 37.68 1.83 -24.18
C ILE A 430 36.77 2.91 -23.60
N LYS A 431 36.26 2.73 -22.36
CA LYS A 431 35.37 3.70 -21.69
C LYS A 431 36.03 5.06 -21.57
N SER A 432 37.30 5.12 -21.17
CA SER A 432 38.04 6.37 -21.05
C SER A 432 38.27 7.05 -22.40
N LEU A 433 38.68 6.32 -23.44
CA LEU A 433 38.92 6.87 -24.77
C LEU A 433 37.62 7.41 -25.39
N LEU A 434 36.52 6.67 -25.29
CA LEU A 434 35.20 7.13 -25.75
C LEU A 434 34.73 8.37 -24.98
N ALA A 435 34.88 8.39 -23.65
CA ALA A 435 34.52 9.55 -22.83
C ALA A 435 35.38 10.80 -23.16
N LEU A 436 36.62 10.60 -23.61
CA LEU A 436 37.51 11.66 -24.09
C LEU A 436 37.17 12.14 -25.51
N GLY A 437 36.20 11.51 -26.19
CA GLY A 437 35.77 11.89 -27.54
C GLY A 437 36.53 11.19 -28.67
N VAL A 438 37.29 10.13 -28.38
CA VAL A 438 37.89 9.29 -29.43
C VAL A 438 36.80 8.58 -30.21
N SER A 439 36.91 8.56 -31.54
CA SER A 439 35.92 7.93 -32.42
C SER A 439 35.74 6.45 -32.08
N PRO A 440 34.49 5.93 -32.04
CA PRO A 440 34.20 4.50 -32.01
C PRO A 440 35.00 3.67 -33.03
N ASP A 441 35.31 4.24 -34.20
CA ASP A 441 36.06 3.59 -35.29
C ASP A 441 37.59 3.64 -35.12
N ASP A 442 38.10 4.17 -34.02
CA ASP A 442 39.54 4.20 -33.74
C ASP A 442 40.12 2.78 -33.76
N ALA A 443 41.30 2.62 -34.37
CA ALA A 443 41.92 1.32 -34.60
C ALA A 443 42.17 0.54 -33.30
N ASP A 444 42.54 1.23 -32.20
CA ASP A 444 42.73 0.56 -30.92
C ASP A 444 41.39 0.10 -30.32
N ILE A 445 40.32 0.90 -30.45
CA ILE A 445 38.98 0.56 -29.94
C ILE A 445 38.39 -0.62 -30.70
N GLN A 446 38.46 -0.61 -32.03
CA GLN A 446 37.96 -1.72 -32.85
C GLN A 446 38.74 -3.01 -32.59
N LYS A 447 40.08 -2.93 -32.45
CA LYS A 447 40.90 -4.09 -32.09
C LYS A 447 40.62 -4.61 -30.69
N ALA A 448 40.32 -3.72 -29.74
CA ALA A 448 39.92 -4.09 -28.39
C ALA A 448 38.56 -4.81 -28.39
N LYS A 449 37.57 -4.30 -29.15
CA LYS A 449 36.28 -4.96 -29.37
C LYS A 449 36.46 -6.37 -29.95
N GLU A 450 37.18 -6.49 -31.06
CA GLU A 450 37.45 -7.79 -31.71
C GLU A 450 38.09 -8.78 -30.72
N TRP A 451 39.06 -8.32 -29.94
CA TRP A 451 39.73 -9.15 -28.95
C TRP A 451 38.76 -9.60 -27.84
N LEU A 452 38.02 -8.68 -27.22
CA LEU A 452 37.06 -9.01 -26.15
C LEU A 452 36.00 -10.02 -26.61
N LEU A 453 35.40 -9.83 -27.79
CA LEU A 453 34.41 -10.74 -28.38
C LEU A 453 34.99 -12.10 -28.80
N SER A 454 36.31 -12.19 -28.98
CA SER A 454 36.98 -13.46 -29.29
C SER A 454 37.22 -14.34 -28.05
N LEU A 455 37.25 -13.75 -26.84
CA LEU A 455 37.60 -14.45 -25.60
C LEU A 455 36.46 -15.30 -25.03
N SER A 456 35.22 -14.86 -25.22
CA SER A 456 34.04 -15.48 -24.60
C SER A 456 32.84 -15.46 -25.54
N LYS A 457 31.89 -16.35 -25.28
CA LYS A 457 30.51 -16.33 -25.81
C LYS A 457 29.47 -16.18 -24.68
N THR A 458 29.92 -15.90 -23.45
CA THR A 458 29.09 -15.81 -22.23
C THR A 458 29.53 -14.59 -21.41
N GLY A 459 29.90 -14.69 -20.13
CA GLY A 459 30.52 -13.58 -19.41
C GLY A 459 32.04 -13.51 -19.59
N TRP A 460 32.68 -12.51 -18.98
CA TRP A 460 34.14 -12.38 -18.86
C TRP A 460 34.60 -12.50 -17.42
N GLY A 461 35.83 -13.00 -17.24
CA GLY A 461 36.53 -13.09 -15.95
C GLY A 461 38.00 -12.72 -16.12
N THR A 462 38.83 -13.05 -15.13
CA THR A 462 40.29 -12.87 -15.24
C THR A 462 40.86 -13.73 -16.37
N TYR A 463 41.70 -13.14 -17.21
CA TYR A 463 42.32 -13.84 -18.33
C TYR A 463 43.81 -14.06 -18.05
N VAL A 464 44.28 -15.31 -18.14
CA VAL A 464 45.70 -15.64 -17.99
C VAL A 464 46.26 -15.90 -19.38
N GLY A 465 47.13 -15.00 -19.84
CA GLY A 465 47.64 -14.99 -21.22
C GLY A 465 49.17 -14.95 -21.30
N LYS A 466 49.89 -15.75 -20.49
CA LYS A 466 51.36 -15.80 -20.50
C LYS A 466 51.89 -17.17 -20.97
N GLY A 467 52.70 -17.16 -22.02
CA GLY A 467 53.42 -18.33 -22.54
C GLY A 467 52.63 -19.13 -23.59
N PHE A 468 52.75 -20.46 -23.58
CA PHE A 468 52.13 -21.36 -24.57
C PHE A 468 50.66 -21.74 -24.27
N TYR A 469 50.05 -21.17 -23.23
CA TYR A 469 48.68 -21.50 -22.82
C TYR A 469 47.92 -20.23 -22.44
N SER A 470 46.67 -20.13 -22.87
CA SER A 470 45.74 -19.07 -22.46
C SER A 470 44.45 -19.66 -21.91
N HIS A 471 43.94 -19.07 -20.84
CA HIS A 471 42.70 -19.52 -20.20
C HIS A 471 41.98 -18.36 -19.52
N MET A 472 40.65 -18.34 -19.63
CA MET A 472 39.79 -17.41 -18.91
C MET A 472 39.19 -18.12 -17.70
N LEU A 473 39.35 -17.53 -16.51
CA LEU A 473 38.68 -17.99 -15.31
C LEU A 473 37.15 -17.85 -15.46
N PRO A 474 36.35 -18.57 -14.64
CA PRO A 474 34.90 -18.45 -14.69
C PRO A 474 34.44 -16.98 -14.69
N PRO A 475 33.42 -16.65 -15.49
CA PRO A 475 32.99 -15.29 -15.66
C PRO A 475 32.38 -14.70 -14.39
N GLU A 476 32.61 -13.40 -14.20
CA GLU A 476 32.12 -12.62 -13.07
C GLU A 476 31.19 -11.52 -13.58
N VAL A 477 30.11 -11.24 -12.84
CA VAL A 477 29.14 -10.20 -13.23
C VAL A 477 29.80 -8.83 -13.26
N SER A 478 30.68 -8.48 -12.31
CA SER A 478 31.33 -7.17 -12.28
C SER A 478 32.22 -6.91 -13.51
N VAL A 479 33.04 -7.89 -13.92
CA VAL A 479 33.90 -7.79 -15.10
C VAL A 479 33.06 -7.78 -16.37
N THR A 480 32.07 -8.67 -16.46
CA THR A 480 31.17 -8.75 -17.62
C THR A 480 30.41 -7.45 -17.83
N LEU A 481 29.90 -6.86 -16.75
CA LEU A 481 29.20 -5.59 -16.77
C LEU A 481 30.09 -4.45 -17.25
N GLU A 482 31.35 -4.39 -16.77
CA GLU A 482 32.31 -3.37 -17.21
C GLU A 482 32.62 -3.50 -18.71
N VAL A 483 32.81 -4.74 -19.20
CA VAL A 483 33.05 -5.04 -20.62
C VAL A 483 31.84 -4.66 -21.47
N LEU A 484 30.63 -5.07 -21.07
CA LEU A 484 29.42 -4.78 -21.83
C LEU A 484 29.09 -3.28 -21.84
N GLU A 485 29.30 -2.55 -20.74
CA GLU A 485 29.16 -1.09 -20.72
C GLU A 485 30.13 -0.41 -21.70
N ALA A 486 31.35 -0.93 -21.84
CA ALA A 486 32.34 -0.43 -22.78
C ALA A 486 32.02 -0.78 -24.24
N LEU A 487 31.47 -1.96 -24.48
CA LEU A 487 31.14 -2.47 -25.81
C LEU A 487 29.80 -1.98 -26.36
N ALA A 488 28.86 -1.61 -25.49
CA ALA A 488 27.54 -1.13 -25.86
C ALA A 488 27.52 -0.01 -26.92
N PRO A 489 28.39 1.03 -26.86
CA PRO A 489 28.42 2.07 -27.90
C PRO A 489 29.15 1.68 -29.19
N VAL A 490 29.86 0.55 -29.23
CA VAL A 490 30.75 0.16 -30.36
C VAL A 490 30.37 -1.18 -31.00
N SER A 491 29.32 -1.84 -30.48
CA SER A 491 28.89 -3.18 -30.92
C SER A 491 27.40 -3.20 -31.24
N THR A 492 26.98 -4.12 -32.11
CA THR A 492 25.55 -4.33 -32.40
C THR A 492 24.90 -5.19 -31.31
N LYS A 493 23.57 -5.18 -31.26
CA LYS A 493 22.81 -6.02 -30.32
C LYS A 493 23.10 -7.50 -30.54
N GLU A 494 23.21 -7.93 -31.80
CA GLU A 494 23.48 -9.31 -32.20
C GLU A 494 24.87 -9.78 -31.75
N GLU A 495 25.88 -8.90 -31.80
CA GLU A 495 27.23 -9.22 -31.30
C GLU A 495 27.23 -9.45 -29.78
N LEU A 496 26.32 -8.78 -29.05
CA LEU A 496 26.25 -8.83 -27.59
C LEU A 496 25.20 -9.82 -27.04
N GLU A 497 24.33 -10.37 -27.89
CA GLU A 497 23.14 -11.12 -27.48
C GLU A 497 23.45 -12.26 -26.50
N SER A 498 24.36 -13.17 -26.87
CA SER A 498 24.77 -14.29 -26.00
C SER A 498 25.36 -13.86 -24.64
N HIS A 499 25.97 -12.68 -24.59
CA HIS A 499 26.55 -12.12 -23.37
C HIS A 499 25.47 -11.47 -22.48
N LEU A 500 24.47 -10.84 -23.09
CA LEU A 500 23.28 -10.29 -22.42
C LEU A 500 22.41 -11.42 -21.85
N GLU A 501 22.22 -12.51 -22.60
CA GLU A 501 21.53 -13.72 -22.14
C GLU A 501 22.22 -14.33 -20.92
N TRP A 502 23.55 -14.49 -20.97
CA TRP A 502 24.31 -14.96 -19.81
C TRP A 502 24.09 -14.07 -18.58
N LEU A 503 24.06 -12.74 -18.77
CA LEU A 503 23.83 -11.78 -17.69
C LEU A 503 22.41 -11.94 -17.10
N ILE A 504 21.39 -12.14 -17.94
CA ILE A 504 20.01 -12.42 -17.49
C ILE A 504 19.94 -13.73 -16.68
N GLU A 505 20.67 -14.77 -17.09
CA GLU A 505 20.74 -16.05 -16.36
C GLU A 505 21.40 -15.90 -14.96
N GLN A 506 22.25 -14.89 -14.77
CA GLN A 506 22.86 -14.58 -13.48
C GLN A 506 21.91 -13.92 -12.48
N ARG A 507 20.66 -13.62 -12.88
CA ARG A 507 19.65 -13.10 -11.98
C ARG A 507 19.35 -14.10 -10.86
N SER A 508 19.35 -13.62 -9.62
CA SER A 508 19.00 -14.42 -8.44
C SER A 508 17.48 -14.60 -8.30
N GLU A 509 17.07 -15.54 -7.45
CA GLU A 509 15.65 -15.75 -7.10
C GLU A 509 15.04 -14.55 -6.37
N GLU A 510 15.86 -13.75 -5.68
CA GLU A 510 15.44 -12.49 -5.05
C GLU A 510 15.29 -11.35 -6.07
N GLY A 511 15.66 -11.56 -7.34
CA GLY A 511 15.50 -10.59 -8.42
C GLY A 511 16.73 -9.72 -8.72
N GLY A 512 17.74 -9.69 -7.85
CA GLY A 512 18.99 -8.91 -8.03
C GLY A 512 20.20 -9.73 -8.55
N TRP A 513 21.35 -9.06 -8.72
CA TRP A 513 22.62 -9.63 -9.19
C TRP A 513 23.74 -9.56 -8.13
N ALA A 514 24.47 -10.66 -7.98
CA ALA A 514 25.72 -10.75 -7.21
C ALA A 514 26.93 -10.86 -8.15
N ASN A 515 28.16 -10.81 -7.65
CA ASN A 515 29.34 -10.95 -8.53
C ASN A 515 29.41 -12.37 -9.09
N ILE A 516 29.11 -13.36 -8.25
CA ILE A 516 29.00 -14.77 -8.61
C ILE A 516 27.67 -15.30 -8.05
N LYS A 517 26.74 -15.70 -8.94
CA LYS A 517 25.43 -16.24 -8.52
C LYS A 517 25.60 -17.49 -7.66
N GLU A 518 26.30 -18.50 -8.19
CA GLU A 518 26.58 -19.75 -7.49
C GLU A 518 27.97 -20.25 -7.87
N HIS A 519 28.76 -20.66 -6.87
CA HIS A 519 30.07 -21.24 -7.09
C HIS A 519 30.05 -22.75 -6.85
N TYR A 520 30.44 -23.53 -7.85
CA TYR A 520 30.54 -24.99 -7.78
C TYR A 520 31.99 -25.47 -7.88
N LEU A 521 32.37 -26.42 -7.04
CA LEU A 521 33.65 -27.13 -7.13
C LEU A 521 33.37 -28.63 -7.22
N PHE A 522 33.84 -29.28 -8.30
CA PHE A 522 33.55 -30.70 -8.59
C PHE A 522 32.05 -31.07 -8.57
N GLY A 523 31.19 -30.16 -9.02
CA GLY A 523 29.73 -30.34 -9.03
C GLY A 523 29.05 -30.12 -7.66
N ILE A 524 29.81 -29.72 -6.64
CA ILE A 524 29.28 -29.41 -5.31
C ILE A 524 29.18 -27.90 -5.14
N LEU A 525 27.97 -27.41 -4.84
CA LEU A 525 27.73 -26.01 -4.50
C LEU A 525 28.54 -25.64 -3.25
N GLN A 526 29.46 -24.69 -3.40
CA GLN A 526 30.30 -24.19 -2.31
C GLN A 526 29.62 -23.04 -1.58
N TYR A 527 29.21 -22.01 -2.33
CA TYR A 527 28.52 -20.85 -1.79
C TYR A 527 27.68 -20.14 -2.85
N LYS A 528 26.69 -19.38 -2.38
CA LYS A 528 25.79 -18.51 -3.14
C LYS A 528 25.92 -17.10 -2.59
N GLU A 529 26.33 -16.14 -3.42
CA GLU A 529 26.46 -14.75 -2.98
C GLU A 529 25.11 -14.04 -2.94
N LYS A 530 25.01 -13.01 -2.10
CA LYS A 530 23.83 -12.15 -2.05
C LYS A 530 23.95 -11.05 -3.11
N PRO A 531 22.83 -10.69 -3.76
CA PRO A 531 22.81 -9.55 -4.67
C PRO A 531 23.26 -8.24 -4.01
N THR A 532 23.97 -7.41 -4.76
CA THR A 532 24.38 -6.06 -4.33
C THR A 532 23.58 -5.00 -5.08
N VAL A 533 23.39 -3.83 -4.46
CA VAL A 533 22.65 -2.73 -5.09
C VAL A 533 23.42 -2.21 -6.31
N GLU A 534 24.74 -2.03 -6.20
CA GLU A 534 25.60 -1.63 -7.33
C GLU A 534 25.39 -2.50 -8.57
N LEU A 535 25.60 -3.83 -8.44
CA LEU A 535 25.56 -4.72 -9.60
C LEU A 535 24.14 -4.85 -10.15
N THR A 536 23.14 -4.84 -9.28
CA THR A 536 21.73 -4.92 -9.67
C THR A 536 21.31 -3.70 -10.50
N ILE A 537 21.56 -2.48 -10.01
CA ILE A 537 21.17 -1.26 -10.71
C ILE A 537 21.91 -1.13 -12.03
N ARG A 538 23.25 -1.29 -12.03
CA ARG A 538 24.03 -1.19 -13.27
C ARG A 538 23.63 -2.22 -14.32
N THR A 539 23.34 -3.46 -13.89
CA THR A 539 22.86 -4.52 -14.79
C THR A 539 21.54 -4.15 -15.44
N VAL A 540 20.56 -3.68 -14.65
CA VAL A 540 19.25 -3.30 -15.20
C VAL A 540 19.33 -2.08 -16.12
N GLU A 541 20.14 -1.08 -15.77
CA GLU A 541 20.39 0.08 -16.64
C GLU A 541 21.05 -0.31 -17.97
N LEU A 542 21.97 -1.29 -17.95
CA LEU A 542 22.56 -1.83 -19.18
C LEU A 542 21.52 -2.61 -19.99
N LEU A 543 20.80 -3.54 -19.37
CA LEU A 543 19.82 -4.41 -20.02
C LEU A 543 18.67 -3.61 -20.66
N ALA A 544 18.24 -2.53 -20.01
CA ALA A 544 17.20 -1.64 -20.53
C ALA A 544 17.59 -1.01 -21.88
N LYS A 545 18.88 -0.70 -22.11
CA LYS A 545 19.38 -0.17 -23.40
C LYS A 545 19.22 -1.15 -24.56
N PHE A 546 19.09 -2.45 -24.27
CA PHE A 546 18.93 -3.51 -25.27
C PHE A 546 17.49 -4.07 -25.34
N GLY A 547 16.54 -3.44 -24.65
CA GLY A 547 15.11 -3.79 -24.68
C GLY A 547 14.66 -4.77 -23.60
N TYR A 548 15.48 -5.03 -22.58
CA TYR A 548 15.11 -5.86 -21.43
C TYR A 548 14.85 -4.97 -20.20
N ASP A 549 13.59 -4.62 -19.94
CA ASP A 549 13.23 -3.70 -18.85
C ASP A 549 12.84 -4.43 -17.55
N TYR A 550 13.65 -4.27 -16.51
CA TYR A 550 13.41 -4.80 -15.16
C TYR A 550 13.25 -3.70 -14.10
N ARG A 551 13.16 -2.42 -14.50
CA ARG A 551 13.26 -1.27 -13.58
C ARG A 551 12.17 -1.27 -12.52
N GLN A 552 10.92 -1.55 -12.89
CA GLN A 552 9.81 -1.59 -11.93
C GLN A 552 9.96 -2.70 -10.88
N GLU A 553 10.43 -3.87 -11.30
CA GLU A 553 10.67 -4.99 -10.38
C GLU A 553 11.83 -4.67 -9.42
N ILE A 554 12.90 -4.06 -9.94
CA ILE A 554 14.04 -3.64 -9.12
C ILE A 554 13.72 -2.47 -8.20
N LEU A 555 12.83 -1.55 -8.58
CA LEU A 555 12.35 -0.50 -7.68
C LEU A 555 11.76 -1.12 -6.42
N ASN A 556 10.88 -2.11 -6.57
CA ASN A 556 10.29 -2.83 -5.44
C ASN A 556 11.34 -3.58 -4.61
N TRP A 557 12.31 -4.23 -5.27
CA TRP A 557 13.42 -4.90 -4.58
C TRP A 557 14.31 -3.91 -3.79
N LEU A 558 14.60 -2.75 -4.39
CA LEU A 558 15.43 -1.69 -3.83
C LEU A 558 14.78 -1.06 -2.60
N MET A 559 13.45 -0.85 -2.60
CA MET A 559 12.71 -0.33 -1.44
C MET A 559 12.96 -1.14 -0.16
N GLY A 560 13.21 -2.45 -0.28
CA GLY A 560 13.57 -3.32 0.85
C GLY A 560 15.03 -3.22 1.31
N LYS A 561 15.85 -2.35 0.71
CA LYS A 561 17.28 -2.16 1.00
C LYS A 561 17.59 -0.77 1.58
N GLU A 562 16.55 -0.01 1.92
CA GLU A 562 16.66 1.31 2.57
C GLU A 562 17.02 1.17 4.05
N HIS A 563 17.91 2.03 4.54
CA HIS A 563 18.24 2.18 5.94
C HIS A 563 18.72 3.61 6.20
N ASP A 564 18.02 4.36 7.04
CA ASP A 564 18.32 5.77 7.36
C ASP A 564 18.48 6.65 6.10
N SER A 565 17.58 6.49 5.12
CA SER A 565 17.60 7.16 3.82
C SER A 565 18.83 6.85 2.94
N LEU A 566 19.61 5.84 3.29
CA LEU A 566 20.69 5.29 2.49
C LEU A 566 20.30 3.92 1.93
N TRP A 567 21.05 3.43 0.96
CA TRP A 567 20.73 2.20 0.23
C TRP A 567 21.91 1.26 0.17
N GLY A 568 21.64 -0.03 0.38
CA GLY A 568 22.65 -1.08 0.32
C GLY A 568 23.65 -0.98 1.48
N ASN A 569 24.91 -1.35 1.22
CA ASN A 569 25.94 -1.45 2.27
C ASN A 569 27.10 -0.48 2.06
N THR A 570 27.05 0.35 1.01
CA THR A 570 28.16 1.19 0.57
C THR A 570 27.65 2.54 0.08
N ILE A 571 28.53 3.53 0.05
CA ILE A 571 28.20 4.85 -0.51
C ILE A 571 27.93 4.74 -2.02
N VAL A 572 28.60 3.81 -2.72
CA VAL A 572 28.37 3.52 -4.14
C VAL A 572 26.97 2.99 -4.37
N ASP A 573 26.50 2.05 -3.54
CA ASP A 573 25.14 1.53 -3.56
C ASP A 573 24.12 2.67 -3.42
N SER A 574 24.32 3.54 -2.42
CA SER A 574 23.43 4.68 -2.15
C SER A 574 23.39 5.69 -3.30
N ALA A 575 24.55 6.03 -3.86
CA ALA A 575 24.63 6.95 -4.98
C ALA A 575 23.95 6.41 -6.24
N LEU A 576 24.15 5.12 -6.56
CA LEU A 576 23.48 4.46 -7.68
C LEU A 576 21.96 4.36 -7.47
N ALA A 577 21.53 4.06 -6.24
CA ALA A 577 20.11 4.05 -5.88
C ALA A 577 19.47 5.44 -6.09
N ILE A 578 20.14 6.52 -5.69
CA ILE A 578 19.65 7.89 -5.91
C ILE A 578 19.49 8.18 -7.41
N MET A 579 20.48 7.82 -8.23
CA MET A 579 20.42 7.98 -9.68
C MET A 579 19.30 7.15 -10.33
N PHE A 580 19.01 5.97 -9.77
CA PHE A 580 17.92 5.11 -10.21
C PHE A 580 16.55 5.68 -9.80
N LEU A 581 16.42 6.11 -8.54
CA LEU A 581 15.21 6.71 -7.98
C LEU A 581 14.85 8.04 -8.64
N SER A 582 15.83 8.81 -9.11
CA SER A 582 15.58 10.06 -9.85
C SER A 582 14.84 9.83 -11.18
N GLN A 583 14.88 8.59 -11.69
CA GLN A 583 14.24 8.17 -12.94
C GLN A 583 12.94 7.40 -12.68
N CYS A 584 12.70 6.97 -11.44
CA CYS A 584 11.55 6.14 -11.07
C CYS A 584 10.41 7.00 -10.49
N LYS A 585 9.19 6.61 -10.79
CA LYS A 585 8.00 7.05 -10.05
C LYS A 585 7.45 5.86 -9.27
N PRO A 586 7.57 5.84 -7.93
CA PRO A 586 6.99 4.76 -7.14
C PRO A 586 5.47 4.73 -7.31
N ILE A 587 4.92 3.56 -7.59
CA ILE A 587 3.48 3.33 -7.57
C ILE A 587 3.12 3.04 -6.11
N SER A 588 2.43 3.98 -5.46
CA SER A 588 1.87 3.78 -4.11
C SER A 588 1.03 2.51 -4.10
N ARG A 589 1.00 1.82 -2.96
CA ARG A 589 -0.05 0.80 -2.76
C ARG A 589 -1.40 1.45 -2.98
N ILE A 590 -2.30 0.70 -3.60
CA ILE A 590 -3.65 1.13 -3.86
C ILE A 590 -4.60 -0.05 -3.71
N ASN A 591 -5.72 0.20 -3.05
CA ASN A 591 -6.80 -0.73 -2.88
C ASN A 591 -8.09 -0.20 -3.53
N LEU A 592 -9.12 -1.05 -3.60
CA LEU A 592 -10.38 -0.69 -4.25
C LEU A 592 -11.12 0.44 -3.54
N TYR A 593 -10.96 0.55 -2.22
CA TYR A 593 -11.61 1.58 -1.43
C TYR A 593 -11.05 2.96 -1.77
N ASP A 594 -9.73 3.09 -1.99
CA ASP A 594 -9.09 4.34 -2.40
C ASP A 594 -9.72 4.89 -3.69
N VAL A 595 -9.96 4.03 -4.69
CA VAL A 595 -10.53 4.45 -5.98
C VAL A 595 -12.00 4.85 -5.84
N ILE A 596 -12.81 4.00 -5.22
CA ILE A 596 -14.27 4.22 -5.11
C ILE A 596 -14.60 5.46 -4.29
N ARG A 597 -13.83 5.72 -3.23
CA ARG A 597 -13.99 6.90 -2.37
C ARG A 597 -13.81 8.20 -3.15
N LEU A 598 -12.94 8.21 -4.17
CA LEU A 598 -12.58 9.40 -4.95
C LEU A 598 -13.49 9.66 -6.16
N ILE A 599 -14.31 8.70 -6.59
CA ILE A 599 -15.27 8.87 -7.70
C ILE A 599 -16.15 10.14 -7.55
N PRO A 600 -16.74 10.45 -6.38
CA PRO A 600 -17.56 11.65 -6.22
C PRO A 600 -16.75 12.95 -6.14
N GLU A 601 -15.45 12.88 -5.86
CA GLU A 601 -14.59 14.05 -5.65
C GLU A 601 -13.80 14.46 -6.89
N GLN A 602 -13.45 13.50 -7.74
CA GLN A 602 -12.58 13.68 -8.89
C GLN A 602 -13.28 13.39 -10.22
N LYS A 603 -12.68 13.88 -11.31
CA LYS A 603 -13.19 13.59 -12.66
C LYS A 603 -12.77 12.18 -13.10
N PHE A 604 -13.75 11.30 -13.27
CA PHE A 604 -13.55 9.97 -13.86
C PHE A 604 -14.08 9.91 -15.30
N TYR A 605 -13.36 9.19 -16.16
CA TYR A 605 -13.80 8.77 -17.49
C TYR A 605 -14.07 7.27 -17.48
N LEU A 606 -15.13 6.83 -18.16
CA LEU A 606 -15.37 5.42 -18.40
C LEU A 606 -14.91 5.07 -19.81
N VAL A 607 -13.88 4.23 -19.89
CA VAL A 607 -13.27 3.84 -21.15
C VAL A 607 -13.46 2.35 -21.38
N TYR A 608 -13.46 1.95 -22.65
CA TYR A 608 -13.62 0.55 -23.03
C TYR A 608 -12.70 0.15 -24.18
N THR A 609 -12.31 -1.11 -24.19
CA THR A 609 -11.63 -1.78 -25.32
C THR A 609 -12.65 -2.54 -26.17
N ASP A 610 -12.28 -2.83 -27.42
CA ASP A 610 -13.10 -3.54 -28.40
C ASP A 610 -14.51 -2.93 -28.63
N ASP A 611 -15.55 -3.76 -28.58
CA ASP A 611 -16.97 -3.51 -28.85
C ASP A 611 -17.83 -3.38 -27.59
N ARG A 612 -17.22 -3.11 -26.42
CA ARG A 612 -17.88 -2.98 -25.11
C ARG A 612 -18.61 -1.63 -24.88
N ASN A 613 -18.89 -0.87 -25.94
CA ASN A 613 -19.51 0.48 -25.84
C ASN A 613 -20.91 0.45 -25.22
N LEU A 614 -21.74 -0.54 -25.57
CA LEU A 614 -23.11 -0.64 -25.05
C LEU A 614 -23.09 -0.85 -23.52
N THR A 615 -22.29 -1.81 -23.08
CA THR A 615 -22.01 -2.12 -21.67
C THR A 615 -21.50 -0.88 -20.93
N ALA A 616 -20.54 -0.17 -21.53
CA ALA A 616 -19.99 1.08 -21.01
C ALA A 616 -21.06 2.16 -20.78
N GLN A 617 -22.02 2.34 -21.69
CA GLN A 617 -23.11 3.31 -21.51
C GLN A 617 -24.06 2.94 -20.37
N GLN A 618 -24.34 1.65 -20.19
CA GLN A 618 -25.19 1.16 -19.09
C GLN A 618 -24.48 1.32 -17.74
N VAL A 619 -23.21 0.90 -17.67
CA VAL A 619 -22.38 1.08 -16.47
C VAL A 619 -22.24 2.55 -16.10
N LYS A 620 -22.08 3.46 -17.08
CA LYS A 620 -22.12 4.91 -16.85
C LYS A 620 -23.41 5.34 -16.15
N ALA A 621 -24.57 4.86 -16.60
CA ALA A 621 -25.84 5.22 -16.00
C ALA A 621 -25.91 4.78 -14.52
N SER A 622 -25.43 3.58 -14.21
CA SER A 622 -25.33 3.06 -12.84
C SER A 622 -24.39 3.91 -11.98
N ILE A 623 -23.19 4.24 -12.47
CA ILE A 623 -22.22 5.05 -11.71
C ILE A 623 -22.73 6.47 -11.47
N ASN A 624 -23.25 7.13 -12.50
CA ASN A 624 -23.82 8.47 -12.37
C ASN A 624 -24.95 8.50 -11.32
N LYS A 625 -25.78 7.45 -11.29
CA LYS A 625 -26.84 7.30 -10.29
C LYS A 625 -26.30 7.05 -8.88
N LEU A 626 -25.29 6.19 -8.73
CA LEU A 626 -24.77 5.76 -7.41
C LEU A 626 -23.89 6.81 -6.71
N PHE A 627 -23.14 7.57 -7.50
CA PHE A 627 -22.15 8.54 -7.01
C PHE A 627 -22.53 9.99 -7.30
N GLU A 628 -23.73 10.24 -7.85
CA GLU A 628 -24.23 11.59 -8.19
C GLU A 628 -23.25 12.37 -9.09
N THR A 629 -22.62 11.67 -10.03
CA THR A 629 -21.58 12.20 -10.92
C THR A 629 -22.06 12.25 -12.37
N ASN A 630 -21.24 12.82 -13.26
CA ASN A 630 -21.49 12.84 -14.69
C ASN A 630 -20.24 12.41 -15.48
N ILE A 631 -20.05 11.09 -15.55
CA ILE A 631 -18.92 10.48 -16.24
C ILE A 631 -19.12 10.51 -17.77
N THR A 632 -18.02 10.75 -18.48
CA THR A 632 -17.94 10.66 -19.94
C THR A 632 -17.51 9.26 -20.37
N VAL A 633 -18.09 8.75 -21.46
CA VAL A 633 -17.76 7.44 -22.03
C VAL A 633 -17.05 7.63 -23.36
N GLU A 634 -15.92 6.96 -23.53
CA GLU A 634 -15.13 7.01 -24.76
C GLU A 634 -14.39 5.69 -25.03
N LYS A 635 -13.98 5.47 -26.29
CA LYS A 635 -13.16 4.31 -26.62
C LYS A 635 -11.73 4.57 -26.15
N PHE A 636 -11.12 3.59 -25.48
CA PHE A 636 -9.76 3.74 -24.99
C PHE A 636 -8.78 4.01 -26.14
N GLN A 637 -7.87 4.97 -25.94
CA GLN A 637 -6.75 5.28 -26.84
C GLN A 637 -5.45 5.26 -26.03
N GLU A 638 -5.38 6.12 -25.01
CA GLU A 638 -4.28 6.22 -24.05
C GLU A 638 -4.78 6.82 -22.73
N PHE A 639 -3.97 6.73 -21.67
CA PHE A 639 -4.24 7.41 -20.41
C PHE A 639 -3.72 8.84 -20.46
N GLU A 640 -4.57 9.80 -20.11
CA GLU A 640 -4.23 11.23 -20.00
C GLU A 640 -4.31 11.69 -18.53
N ASN A 641 -4.30 13.02 -18.32
CA ASN A 641 -4.36 13.64 -17.00
C ASN A 641 -5.78 13.57 -16.37
N ALA A 642 -6.22 12.36 -16.00
CA ALA A 642 -7.52 12.09 -15.39
C ALA A 642 -7.55 10.76 -14.62
N SER A 643 -8.70 10.41 -14.04
CA SER A 643 -8.98 9.08 -13.47
C SER A 643 -9.93 8.29 -14.38
N TYR A 644 -9.86 6.95 -14.34
CA TYR A 644 -10.52 6.08 -15.31
C TYR A 644 -11.22 4.87 -14.68
N ILE A 645 -12.33 4.44 -15.29
CA ILE A 645 -12.93 3.12 -15.11
C ILE A 645 -12.82 2.42 -16.46
N VAL A 646 -12.13 1.28 -16.51
CA VAL A 646 -11.73 0.63 -17.76
C VAL A 646 -12.47 -0.70 -17.88
N LEU A 647 -13.32 -0.84 -18.90
CA LEU A 647 -13.93 -2.13 -19.26
C LEU A 647 -13.06 -2.82 -20.31
N ALA A 648 -12.44 -3.95 -19.96
CA ALA A 648 -11.43 -4.59 -20.81
C ALA A 648 -11.40 -6.12 -20.73
N ASP A 649 -10.71 -6.74 -21.67
CA ASP A 649 -10.32 -8.16 -21.61
C ASP A 649 -9.08 -8.35 -20.70
N PHE A 650 -8.87 -9.58 -20.21
CA PHE A 650 -7.79 -9.86 -19.24
C PHE A 650 -6.38 -9.64 -19.79
N GLU A 651 -6.22 -9.70 -21.12
CA GLU A 651 -4.93 -9.56 -21.80
C GLU A 651 -4.68 -8.14 -22.35
N ASP A 652 -5.66 -7.24 -22.25
CA ASP A 652 -5.57 -5.88 -22.81
C ASP A 652 -4.56 -4.99 -22.06
N PHE A 653 -4.33 -5.27 -20.77
CA PHE A 653 -3.49 -4.45 -19.89
C PHE A 653 -2.57 -5.32 -19.03
N ASN A 654 -1.31 -4.90 -18.91
CA ASN A 654 -0.38 -5.45 -17.93
C ASN A 654 -0.57 -4.77 -16.57
N ILE A 655 -1.27 -5.42 -15.65
CA ILE A 655 -1.59 -4.85 -14.33
C ILE A 655 -0.35 -4.47 -13.51
N GLY A 656 0.80 -5.11 -13.73
CA GLY A 656 2.04 -4.76 -13.05
C GLY A 656 2.47 -3.30 -13.24
N ASP A 657 2.04 -2.68 -14.34
CA ASP A 657 2.38 -1.29 -14.69
C ASP A 657 1.53 -0.28 -13.91
N TYR A 658 0.41 -0.69 -13.33
CA TYR A 658 -0.55 0.18 -12.62
C TYR A 658 -0.75 -0.20 -11.16
N ASN A 659 -0.56 -1.47 -10.82
CA ASN A 659 -0.61 -2.01 -9.46
C ASN A 659 0.31 -3.23 -9.34
N PRO A 660 1.60 -3.03 -8.98
CA PRO A 660 2.57 -4.12 -8.88
C PRO A 660 2.28 -5.09 -7.73
N TYR A 661 1.34 -4.77 -6.85
CA TYR A 661 0.96 -5.58 -5.69
C TYR A 661 -0.13 -6.61 -6.01
N VAL A 662 -0.75 -6.54 -7.20
CA VAL A 662 -1.71 -7.52 -7.70
C VAL A 662 -1.11 -8.27 -8.88
N LYS A 663 -0.85 -9.56 -8.69
CA LYS A 663 -0.32 -10.44 -9.75
C LYS A 663 -1.48 -11.09 -10.49
N LEU A 664 -1.79 -10.58 -11.68
CA LEU A 664 -2.71 -11.20 -12.63
C LEU A 664 -1.91 -11.96 -13.70
N LYS A 665 -2.24 -13.23 -13.93
CA LYS A 665 -1.72 -14.03 -15.04
C LYS A 665 -2.84 -14.80 -15.72
N VAL A 666 -2.84 -14.81 -17.06
CA VAL A 666 -3.76 -15.60 -17.86
C VAL A 666 -3.01 -16.79 -18.46
N LYS A 667 -3.56 -18.00 -18.36
CA LYS A 667 -3.02 -19.21 -18.99
C LYS A 667 -4.14 -20.19 -19.29
N ASN A 668 -4.30 -20.60 -20.55
CA ASN A 668 -5.24 -21.63 -20.98
C ASN A 668 -6.65 -21.46 -20.38
N GLU A 669 -7.31 -20.32 -20.63
CA GLU A 669 -8.67 -20.01 -20.13
C GLU A 669 -8.80 -19.94 -18.59
N THR A 670 -7.66 -19.89 -17.90
CA THR A 670 -7.59 -19.79 -16.45
C THR A 670 -6.86 -18.52 -16.07
N ILE A 671 -7.41 -17.76 -15.13
CA ILE A 671 -6.77 -16.59 -14.52
C ILE A 671 -6.25 -16.94 -13.14
N TYR A 672 -5.05 -16.42 -12.85
CA TYR A 672 -4.41 -16.54 -11.56
C TYR A 672 -4.27 -15.15 -10.95
N ILE A 673 -4.94 -14.90 -9.83
CA ILE A 673 -4.87 -13.63 -9.10
C ILE A 673 -4.22 -13.89 -7.75
N ASN A 674 -3.03 -13.33 -7.55
CA ASN A 674 -2.22 -13.57 -6.35
C ASN A 674 -2.02 -15.07 -6.03
N GLY A 675 -2.03 -15.91 -7.07
CA GLY A 675 -1.87 -17.37 -6.96
C GLY A 675 -3.16 -18.17 -6.77
N LYS A 676 -4.33 -17.53 -6.61
CA LYS A 676 -5.64 -18.21 -6.64
C LYS A 676 -6.15 -18.36 -8.07
N GLU A 677 -6.81 -19.47 -8.34
CA GLU A 677 -7.23 -19.90 -9.66
C GLU A 677 -8.73 -19.62 -9.91
N TYR A 678 -9.06 -19.06 -11.07
CA TYR A 678 -10.44 -18.85 -11.52
C TYR A 678 -10.57 -19.10 -13.03
N GLU A 679 -11.77 -19.48 -13.49
CA GLU A 679 -12.06 -19.69 -14.92
C GLU A 679 -12.41 -18.36 -15.60
N THR A 680 -11.88 -18.06 -16.78
CA THR A 680 -12.13 -16.77 -17.46
C THR A 680 -13.56 -16.64 -17.98
N LYS A 681 -14.21 -17.77 -18.33
CA LYS A 681 -15.52 -17.78 -18.98
C LYS A 681 -16.68 -17.29 -18.13
N ASN A 682 -16.53 -17.26 -16.81
CA ASN A 682 -17.60 -16.89 -15.88
C ASN A 682 -17.14 -15.95 -14.75
N THR A 683 -15.97 -15.33 -14.91
CA THR A 683 -15.38 -14.49 -13.87
C THR A 683 -15.24 -13.04 -14.35
N VAL A 684 -15.72 -12.11 -13.54
CA VAL A 684 -15.46 -10.67 -13.66
C VAL A 684 -14.53 -10.25 -12.53
N VAL A 685 -13.51 -9.45 -12.84
CA VAL A 685 -12.50 -9.04 -11.86
C VAL A 685 -12.36 -7.53 -11.84
N LEU A 686 -12.42 -6.93 -10.64
CA LEU A 686 -12.14 -5.50 -10.46
C LEU A 686 -10.78 -5.33 -9.75
N ILE A 687 -9.89 -4.54 -10.35
CA ILE A 687 -8.54 -4.28 -9.82
C ILE A 687 -8.29 -2.76 -9.81
N PRO A 688 -7.85 -2.18 -8.68
CA PRO A 688 -7.46 -0.78 -8.61
C PRO A 688 -6.05 -0.60 -9.19
N GLY A 689 -5.78 0.57 -9.76
CA GLY A 689 -4.48 0.96 -10.27
C GLY A 689 -4.25 2.46 -10.09
N LYS A 690 -2.98 2.87 -10.15
CA LYS A 690 -2.58 4.27 -10.12
C LYS A 690 -1.82 4.61 -11.40
N ILE A 691 -2.13 5.77 -11.97
CA ILE A 691 -1.40 6.39 -13.08
C ILE A 691 -0.79 7.70 -12.60
N ASP A 692 0.08 8.30 -13.42
CA ASP A 692 0.87 9.49 -13.07
C ASP A 692 0.08 10.63 -12.41
N THR A 693 -1.19 10.78 -12.76
CA THR A 693 -2.03 11.91 -12.37
C THR A 693 -3.39 11.50 -11.80
N GLY A 694 -3.63 10.21 -11.60
CA GLY A 694 -4.98 9.75 -11.26
C GLY A 694 -5.07 8.28 -10.91
N TYR A 695 -6.31 7.81 -10.85
CA TYR A 695 -6.68 6.49 -10.36
C TYR A 695 -7.38 5.71 -11.45
N VAL A 696 -7.21 4.39 -11.46
CA VAL A 696 -7.84 3.50 -12.44
C VAL A 696 -8.57 2.38 -11.71
N LEU A 697 -9.81 2.11 -12.13
CA LEU A 697 -10.52 0.87 -11.78
C LEU A 697 -10.61 0.01 -13.05
N PHE A 698 -9.82 -1.05 -13.11
CA PHE A 698 -9.95 -2.05 -14.17
C PHE A 698 -11.12 -2.98 -13.87
N VAL A 699 -11.94 -3.26 -14.87
CA VAL A 699 -13.04 -4.22 -14.85
C VAL A 699 -12.77 -5.22 -15.98
N PHE A 700 -12.18 -6.36 -15.63
CA PHE A 700 -11.81 -7.40 -16.59
C PHE A 700 -12.86 -8.48 -16.71
N TYR A 701 -13.20 -8.82 -17.95
CA TYR A 701 -14.12 -9.90 -18.28
C TYR A 701 -14.01 -10.28 -19.77
N ASN A 702 -14.23 -11.57 -20.04
CA ASN A 702 -14.38 -12.08 -21.41
C ASN A 702 -15.72 -11.63 -22.00
N LYS A 703 -15.77 -11.51 -23.33
CA LYS A 703 -17.03 -11.26 -24.05
C LYS A 703 -18.11 -12.29 -23.68
N GLY A 704 -19.34 -11.82 -23.50
CA GLY A 704 -20.48 -12.64 -23.07
C GLY A 704 -20.82 -12.53 -21.58
N LEU A 705 -20.01 -11.81 -20.79
CA LEU A 705 -20.30 -11.48 -19.39
C LEU A 705 -20.79 -10.03 -19.21
N ASP A 706 -21.17 -9.36 -20.29
CA ASP A 706 -21.64 -7.97 -20.29
C ASP A 706 -22.80 -7.75 -19.31
N ASP A 707 -23.79 -8.66 -19.31
CA ASP A 707 -24.95 -8.61 -18.41
C ASP A 707 -24.54 -8.79 -16.94
N VAL A 708 -23.48 -9.56 -16.66
CA VAL A 708 -22.92 -9.72 -15.30
C VAL A 708 -22.31 -8.41 -14.83
N VAL A 709 -21.54 -7.73 -15.69
CA VAL A 709 -20.94 -6.43 -15.37
C VAL A 709 -22.03 -5.39 -15.13
N ILE A 710 -23.04 -5.30 -15.99
CA ILE A 710 -24.16 -4.36 -15.83
C ILE A 710 -24.87 -4.62 -14.50
N LYS A 711 -25.22 -5.88 -14.23
CA LYS A 711 -25.91 -6.27 -12.99
C LYS A 711 -25.08 -5.96 -11.73
N LEU A 712 -23.77 -6.19 -11.79
CA LEU A 712 -22.84 -5.88 -10.71
C LEU A 712 -22.87 -4.37 -10.37
N PHE A 713 -22.75 -3.51 -11.37
CA PHE A 713 -22.79 -2.06 -11.17
C PHE A 713 -24.19 -1.58 -10.74
N ASP A 714 -25.27 -2.12 -11.31
CA ASP A 714 -26.65 -1.78 -10.94
C ASP A 714 -27.01 -2.19 -9.50
N SER A 715 -26.36 -3.23 -8.96
CA SER A 715 -26.59 -3.69 -7.59
C SER A 715 -26.18 -2.70 -6.51
N GLY A 716 -25.29 -1.75 -6.85
CA GLY A 716 -24.67 -0.81 -5.92
C GLY A 716 -23.54 -1.38 -5.06
N LEU A 717 -23.16 -2.66 -5.24
CA LEU A 717 -22.01 -3.27 -4.56
C LEU A 717 -20.71 -2.48 -4.79
N VAL A 718 -20.57 -1.89 -5.97
CA VAL A 718 -19.43 -1.07 -6.38
C VAL A 718 -19.20 0.17 -5.50
N LYS A 719 -20.17 0.59 -4.69
CA LYS A 719 -20.01 1.69 -3.73
C LYS A 719 -19.23 1.30 -2.46
N TYR A 720 -19.08 0.00 -2.22
CA TYR A 720 -18.48 -0.55 -1.01
C TYR A 720 -17.35 -1.54 -1.34
N LEU A 721 -16.60 -1.27 -2.42
CA LEU A 721 -15.44 -2.08 -2.75
C LEU A 721 -14.30 -1.86 -1.74
N LYS A 722 -13.60 -2.96 -1.42
CA LYS A 722 -12.45 -2.97 -0.49
C LYS A 722 -11.46 -4.07 -0.85
N GLY A 723 -10.27 -4.07 -0.25
CA GLY A 723 -9.21 -5.02 -0.56
C GLY A 723 -8.49 -4.73 -1.88
N ASN A 724 -7.61 -5.64 -2.27
CA ASN A 724 -6.71 -5.46 -3.42
C ASN A 724 -7.39 -5.79 -4.76
N ALA A 725 -8.41 -6.64 -4.76
CA ALA A 725 -9.20 -6.98 -5.94
C ALA A 725 -10.56 -7.56 -5.53
N LEU A 726 -11.54 -7.46 -6.43
CA LEU A 726 -12.83 -8.13 -6.32
C LEU A 726 -12.93 -9.16 -7.42
N VAL A 727 -13.34 -10.37 -7.06
CA VAL A 727 -13.68 -11.43 -8.01
C VAL A 727 -15.18 -11.71 -7.90
N VAL A 728 -15.87 -11.71 -9.05
CA VAL A 728 -17.28 -12.04 -9.16
C VAL A 728 -17.42 -13.24 -10.07
N ILE A 729 -17.98 -14.32 -9.55
CA ILE A 729 -18.18 -15.59 -10.26
C ILE A 729 -19.66 -15.74 -10.58
N TYR A 730 -19.97 -15.97 -11.85
CA TYR A 730 -21.32 -16.20 -12.35
C TYR A 730 -21.61 -17.69 -12.54
N GLU A 731 -22.78 -18.13 -12.10
CA GLU A 731 -23.31 -19.47 -12.36
C GLU A 731 -24.82 -19.37 -12.65
N ASP A 732 -25.22 -19.67 -13.88
CA ASP A 732 -26.63 -19.73 -14.30
C ASP A 732 -27.32 -20.94 -13.64
N LYS A 733 -27.92 -20.72 -12.47
CA LYS A 733 -28.50 -21.79 -11.64
C LYS A 733 -29.87 -22.22 -12.15
N ASN A 734 -30.61 -21.28 -12.75
CA ASN A 734 -31.98 -21.50 -13.19
C ASN A 734 -32.09 -21.82 -14.70
N GLN A 735 -30.97 -21.72 -15.44
CA GLN A 735 -30.83 -22.01 -16.87
C GLN A 735 -31.72 -21.14 -17.77
N ASN A 736 -32.02 -19.91 -17.34
CA ASN A 736 -32.86 -18.99 -18.10
C ASN A 736 -32.06 -17.98 -18.93
N GLY A 737 -30.72 -17.94 -18.77
CA GLY A 737 -29.84 -17.00 -19.45
C GLY A 737 -29.99 -15.53 -19.03
N VAL A 738 -30.64 -15.25 -17.91
CA VAL A 738 -30.84 -13.92 -17.32
C VAL A 738 -30.06 -13.84 -16.02
N VAL A 739 -29.16 -12.86 -15.92
CA VAL A 739 -28.30 -12.72 -14.74
C VAL A 739 -29.08 -12.15 -13.54
N ASP A 740 -29.20 -12.96 -12.49
CA ASP A 740 -29.74 -12.57 -11.20
C ASP A 740 -28.68 -12.45 -10.09
N LEU A 741 -28.97 -11.68 -9.03
CA LEU A 741 -27.98 -11.41 -7.98
C LEU A 741 -27.64 -12.65 -7.14
N ASP A 742 -28.55 -13.61 -7.04
CA ASP A 742 -28.34 -14.89 -6.35
C ASP A 742 -27.51 -15.89 -7.16
N GLU A 743 -27.24 -15.58 -8.42
CA GLU A 743 -26.33 -16.29 -9.32
C GLU A 743 -24.90 -15.76 -9.29
N LEU A 744 -24.66 -14.66 -8.57
CA LEU A 744 -23.35 -14.02 -8.42
C LEU A 744 -22.74 -14.36 -7.06
N THR A 745 -21.52 -14.91 -7.10
CA THR A 745 -20.69 -15.10 -5.91
C THR A 745 -19.58 -14.06 -5.90
N VAL A 746 -19.39 -13.39 -4.76
CA VAL A 746 -18.44 -12.27 -4.62
C VAL A 746 -17.33 -12.65 -3.65
N GLU A 747 -16.08 -12.49 -4.08
CA GLU A 747 -14.89 -12.70 -3.25
C GLU A 747 -14.00 -11.44 -3.25
N PHE A 748 -13.77 -10.89 -2.05
CA PHE A 748 -12.83 -9.78 -1.86
C PHE A 748 -11.44 -10.34 -1.53
N LEU A 749 -10.46 -10.05 -2.38
CA LEU A 749 -9.06 -10.45 -2.19
C LEU A 749 -8.32 -9.40 -1.35
N ARG A 750 -7.47 -9.86 -0.42
CA ARG A 750 -6.69 -9.03 0.50
C ARG A 750 -5.20 -9.25 0.34
#